data_AF-A0A947CRY1-F1
#
_entry.id   AF-A0A947CRY1-F1
#
_cell.length_a   1.000
_cell.length_b   1.000
_cell.length_c   1.000
_cell.angle_alpha   90.00
_cell.angle_beta   90.00
_cell.angle_gamma   90.00
#
_symmetry.space_group_name_H-M   'P 1'
#
loop_
_entity.id
_entity.type
_entity.pdbx_description
1 polymer ?
#
loop_
_entity_poly.entity_id
_entity_poly.type
_entity_poly.pdbx_seq_one_letter_code
_entity_poly.pdbx_strand_id
1 'polypeptide(L)'
;QADAVEVAEPDKAIGFLREASGWFQDASRLRPDDEEPRANLEKVLKRIQILADKLNQDGGIAGRLDTLLGDQRAIQGQIRELLTRLDAQNVTDPVAFRGDFGAVATRQRALVADLGTLIDLAGEERDLIAQKDDKERTDQDRVRQVQLDAALRHLERARTEMADTRRELRRLAAKTALSDAATALDALKRAREQLLDPIAVLRTLAGEELQLYSYSAQLAELGNNRLLEAGPAPKAPPWLSGERLSEQQQLLTHRTTELSLRLTAADASQLPADVDPKQKRLIEAAQKAAPMVARAEGHMKDAASRLSGGDFAGAAELQKQAAEALLEAAELFADVRSLIELTYQGHRKAVALLTPAEGDAPAPELSTAERAQQVGEQTSKTAIRLERLDALLSEELAAIDAAIQQAQGQGQQAKGQGQQANPAEQAEAEKQRVQRATELRAKAADAITRLRQALDERSPQALAIAVEAQTHLEELRRLYFSIVEHLKELHQRQSETRDRTAEADSKDDAGKGPAAGQLETRQREHIATGEAIAKALEGQADAAGQAQDPKAAEQAEKLGQAAGEVRKALMAMDDAATALATAVEEAKAASVSLQPTVDSEQTAIDHLAEAIKLLQPPPEQDQKQEQQQDQEQEQQDQKKEQQQGQGQQAQPKNQKLSQQEAQRRLQAIREREAERRKERQQVPTDPVEKDW
;
A
#
# COMPACT_ATOMS: atom_id res chain seq x y z
N GLN A 1 -0.36 21.65 -33.64
CA GLN A 1 0.58 20.53 -33.42
C GLN A 1 0.30 19.86 -32.08
N ALA A 2 0.25 20.61 -30.97
CA ALA A 2 -0.17 20.08 -29.67
C ALA A 2 -1.50 19.30 -29.70
N ASP A 3 -2.52 19.81 -30.41
CA ASP A 3 -3.84 19.15 -30.51
C ASP A 3 -3.79 17.76 -31.16
N ALA A 4 -2.83 17.53 -32.06
CA ALA A 4 -2.72 16.26 -32.78
C ALA A 4 -2.10 15.15 -31.92
N VAL A 5 -1.37 15.52 -30.86
CA VAL A 5 -0.64 14.60 -29.99
C VAL A 5 -1.17 14.58 -28.56
N GLU A 6 -2.10 15.46 -28.19
CA GLU A 6 -2.65 15.62 -26.83
C GLU A 6 -3.24 14.32 -26.23
N VAL A 7 -3.88 13.50 -27.05
CA VAL A 7 -4.53 12.26 -26.60
C VAL A 7 -3.55 11.09 -26.52
N ALA A 8 -2.60 11.01 -27.45
CA ALA A 8 -1.69 9.87 -27.59
C ALA A 8 -0.35 10.08 -26.87
N GLU A 9 0.14 11.32 -26.80
CA GLU A 9 1.45 11.70 -26.28
C GLU A 9 1.35 13.05 -25.52
N PRO A 10 0.69 13.07 -24.34
CA PRO A 10 0.43 14.31 -23.59
C PRO A 10 1.71 15.07 -23.21
N ASP A 11 2.84 14.39 -23.02
CA ASP A 11 4.14 15.04 -22.75
C ASP A 11 4.63 15.86 -23.95
N LYS A 12 4.52 15.31 -25.18
CA LYS A 12 4.87 16.05 -26.40
C LYS A 12 3.91 17.21 -26.64
N ALA A 13 2.65 17.06 -26.27
CA ALA A 13 1.68 18.14 -26.33
C ALA A 13 2.06 19.29 -25.38
N ILE A 14 2.52 18.99 -24.16
CA ILE A 14 3.06 19.99 -23.22
C ILE A 14 4.31 20.68 -23.80
N GLY A 15 5.22 19.94 -24.43
CA GLY A 15 6.40 20.51 -25.10
C GLY A 15 6.03 21.58 -26.14
N PHE A 16 5.09 21.27 -27.05
CA PHE A 16 4.60 22.24 -28.04
C PHE A 16 3.85 23.42 -27.41
N LEU A 17 3.12 23.19 -26.32
CA LEU A 17 2.43 24.27 -25.61
C LEU A 17 3.40 25.19 -24.86
N ARG A 18 4.52 24.67 -24.32
CA ARG A 18 5.58 25.48 -23.71
C ARG A 18 6.34 26.32 -24.74
N GLU A 19 6.57 25.78 -25.93
CA GLU A 19 7.11 26.56 -27.03
C GLU A 19 6.14 27.71 -27.37
N ALA A 20 4.85 27.40 -27.57
CA ALA A 20 3.81 28.40 -27.83
C ALA A 20 3.69 29.45 -26.71
N SER A 21 3.84 29.08 -25.43
CA SER A 21 3.80 30.03 -24.33
C SER A 21 4.97 31.02 -24.37
N GLY A 22 6.17 30.58 -24.79
CA GLY A 22 7.31 31.45 -25.06
C GLY A 22 7.00 32.50 -26.13
N TRP A 23 6.41 32.08 -27.26
CA TRP A 23 5.99 32.99 -28.33
C TRP A 23 4.94 34.01 -27.86
N PHE A 24 3.95 33.60 -27.06
CA PHE A 24 2.93 34.51 -26.54
C PHE A 24 3.47 35.46 -25.45
N GLN A 25 4.42 35.03 -24.63
CA GLN A 25 5.12 35.89 -23.69
C GLN A 25 5.90 36.98 -24.42
N ASP A 26 6.64 36.64 -25.47
CA ASP A 26 7.39 37.62 -26.25
C ASP A 26 6.47 38.56 -27.04
N ALA A 27 5.38 38.04 -27.61
CA ALA A 27 4.36 38.86 -28.25
C ALA A 27 3.69 39.85 -27.27
N SER A 28 3.42 39.41 -26.03
CA SER A 28 2.84 40.28 -24.98
C SER A 28 3.79 41.38 -24.50
N ARG A 29 5.10 41.16 -24.59
CA ARG A 29 6.14 42.16 -24.30
C ARG A 29 6.28 43.19 -25.42
N LEU A 30 6.21 42.74 -26.68
CA LEU A 30 6.33 43.60 -27.85
C LEU A 30 5.06 44.42 -28.13
N ARG A 31 3.89 43.92 -27.72
CA ARG A 31 2.59 44.60 -27.87
C ARG A 31 1.82 44.63 -26.54
N PRO A 32 2.14 45.56 -25.63
CA PRO A 32 1.55 45.60 -24.29
C PRO A 32 0.06 45.97 -24.25
N ASP A 33 -0.42 46.67 -25.28
CA ASP A 33 -1.81 47.15 -25.39
C ASP A 33 -2.74 46.15 -26.11
N ASP A 34 -2.17 45.05 -26.62
CA ASP A 34 -2.89 43.99 -27.31
C ASP A 34 -3.29 42.90 -26.30
N GLU A 35 -4.59 42.69 -26.09
CA GLU A 35 -5.10 41.70 -25.14
C GLU A 35 -5.00 40.26 -25.67
N GLU A 36 -4.86 40.09 -26.99
CA GLU A 36 -4.94 38.79 -27.64
C GLU A 36 -3.76 37.85 -27.29
N PRO A 37 -2.49 38.31 -27.25
CA PRO A 37 -1.37 37.49 -26.77
C PRO A 37 -1.51 37.07 -25.31
N ARG A 38 -2.08 37.94 -24.44
CA ARG A 38 -2.30 37.61 -23.03
C ARG A 38 -3.39 36.56 -22.86
N ALA A 39 -4.51 36.71 -23.57
CA ALA A 39 -5.61 35.76 -23.55
C ALA A 39 -5.16 34.38 -24.09
N ASN A 40 -4.30 34.35 -25.12
CA ASN A 40 -3.77 33.10 -25.66
C ASN A 40 -2.71 32.48 -24.76
N LEU A 41 -1.86 33.28 -24.09
CA LEU A 41 -0.94 32.80 -23.07
C LEU A 41 -1.71 32.11 -21.92
N GLU A 42 -2.78 32.73 -21.42
CA GLU A 42 -3.60 32.16 -20.35
C GLU A 42 -4.23 30.81 -20.76
N LYS A 43 -4.77 30.72 -21.98
CA LYS A 43 -5.32 29.46 -22.53
C LYS A 43 -4.25 28.37 -22.62
N VAL A 44 -3.05 28.71 -23.10
CA VAL A 44 -1.94 27.76 -23.24
C VAL A 44 -1.45 27.29 -21.87
N LEU A 45 -1.25 28.20 -20.90
CA LEU A 45 -0.84 27.85 -19.55
C LEU A 45 -1.88 26.96 -18.84
N LYS A 46 -3.16 27.29 -18.97
CA LYS A 46 -4.25 26.48 -18.42
C LYS A 46 -4.27 25.06 -19.02
N ARG A 47 -3.97 24.94 -20.32
CA ARG A 47 -3.91 23.64 -21.00
C ARG A 47 -2.68 22.82 -20.60
N ILE A 48 -1.53 23.47 -20.42
CA ILE A 48 -0.33 22.85 -19.82
C ILE A 48 -0.68 22.31 -18.43
N GLN A 49 -1.37 23.09 -17.61
CA GLN A 49 -1.74 22.69 -16.26
C GLN A 49 -2.72 21.51 -16.26
N ILE A 50 -3.75 21.51 -17.11
CA ILE A 50 -4.68 20.38 -17.24
C ILE A 50 -3.96 19.10 -17.67
N LEU A 51 -3.02 19.20 -18.62
CA LEU A 51 -2.25 18.04 -19.08
C LEU A 51 -1.26 17.56 -18.02
N ALA A 52 -0.63 18.48 -17.29
CA ALA A 52 0.24 18.14 -16.15
C ALA A 52 -0.57 17.49 -15.01
N ASP A 53 -1.75 17.99 -14.71
CA ASP A 53 -2.67 17.41 -13.73
C ASP A 53 -3.11 16.00 -14.16
N LYS A 54 -3.37 15.80 -15.45
CA LYS A 54 -3.69 14.47 -16.02
C LYS A 54 -2.50 13.50 -15.96
N LEU A 55 -1.28 13.97 -16.22
CA LEU A 55 -0.06 13.18 -16.06
C LEU A 55 0.23 12.82 -14.61
N ASN A 56 -0.10 13.74 -13.69
CA ASN A 56 -0.01 13.50 -12.26
C ASN A 56 -1.10 12.53 -11.78
N GLN A 57 -2.29 12.54 -12.39
CA GLN A 57 -3.35 11.54 -12.15
C GLN A 57 -2.93 10.12 -12.58
N ASP A 58 -2.08 9.97 -13.59
CA ASP A 58 -1.50 8.69 -14.02
C ASP A 58 -0.26 8.26 -13.19
N GLY A 59 -0.01 8.87 -12.03
CA GLY A 59 1.04 8.49 -11.07
C GLY A 59 2.39 9.20 -11.22
N GLY A 60 2.53 10.15 -12.15
CA GLY A 60 3.74 10.97 -12.33
C GLY A 60 5.02 10.15 -12.63
N ILE A 61 6.19 10.72 -12.32
CA ILE A 61 7.50 10.05 -12.51
C ILE A 61 7.55 8.70 -11.77
N ALA A 62 7.01 8.64 -10.56
CA ALA A 62 7.03 7.44 -9.73
C ALA A 62 6.20 6.30 -10.35
N GLY A 63 4.96 6.59 -10.79
CA GLY A 63 4.09 5.60 -11.43
C GLY A 63 4.66 5.08 -12.74
N ARG A 64 5.22 5.97 -13.59
CA ARG A 64 5.90 5.57 -14.83
C ARG A 64 7.13 4.70 -14.58
N LEU A 65 7.90 5.01 -13.54
CA LEU A 65 9.02 4.18 -13.12
C LEU A 65 8.57 2.80 -12.61
N ASP A 66 7.44 2.74 -11.89
CA ASP A 66 6.83 1.47 -11.44
C ASP A 66 6.39 0.60 -12.63
N THR A 67 5.84 1.20 -13.69
CA THR A 67 5.55 0.51 -14.97
C THR A 67 6.83 -0.03 -15.61
N LEU A 68 7.88 0.78 -15.75
CA LEU A 68 9.16 0.35 -16.32
C LEU A 68 9.81 -0.77 -15.49
N LEU A 69 9.71 -0.72 -14.16
CA LEU A 69 10.14 -1.80 -13.27
C LEU A 69 9.38 -3.10 -13.55
N GLY A 70 8.06 -3.02 -13.73
CA GLY A 70 7.22 -4.16 -14.12
C GLY A 70 7.65 -4.77 -15.46
N ASP A 71 7.81 -3.93 -16.49
CA ASP A 71 8.19 -4.37 -17.82
C ASP A 71 9.60 -4.96 -17.86
N GLN A 72 10.56 -4.37 -17.14
CA GLN A 72 11.92 -4.90 -17.06
C GLN A 72 11.96 -6.25 -16.31
N ARG A 73 11.14 -6.45 -15.26
CA ARG A 73 10.96 -7.77 -14.63
C ARG A 73 10.38 -8.78 -15.63
N ALA A 74 9.44 -8.37 -16.47
CA ALA A 74 8.89 -9.24 -17.51
C ALA A 74 9.94 -9.65 -18.56
N ILE A 75 10.84 -8.74 -18.96
CA ILE A 75 12.00 -9.08 -19.80
C ILE A 75 12.89 -10.11 -19.11
N GLN A 76 13.25 -9.89 -17.83
CA GLN A 76 14.06 -10.84 -17.08
C GLN A 76 13.39 -12.24 -17.03
N GLY A 77 12.08 -12.29 -16.82
CA GLY A 77 11.28 -13.52 -16.86
C GLY A 77 11.36 -14.24 -18.21
N GLN A 78 11.24 -13.51 -19.32
CA GLN A 78 11.35 -14.06 -20.68
C GLN A 78 12.75 -14.63 -20.97
N ILE A 79 13.80 -13.99 -20.47
CA ILE A 79 15.17 -14.51 -20.59
C ILE A 79 15.37 -15.79 -19.77
N ARG A 80 14.79 -15.87 -18.56
CA ARG A 80 14.80 -17.09 -17.74
C ARG A 80 14.05 -18.24 -18.41
N GLU A 81 12.92 -17.96 -19.04
CA GLU A 81 12.16 -18.93 -19.81
C GLU A 81 12.98 -19.43 -21.02
N LEU A 82 13.64 -18.52 -21.74
CA LEU A 82 14.55 -18.88 -22.83
C LEU A 82 15.67 -19.81 -22.37
N LEU A 83 16.34 -19.49 -21.25
CA LEU A 83 17.37 -20.34 -20.68
C LEU A 83 16.84 -21.72 -20.32
N THR A 84 15.66 -21.79 -19.70
CA THR A 84 15.01 -23.06 -19.34
C THR A 84 14.69 -23.88 -20.58
N ARG A 85 14.17 -23.28 -21.65
CA ARG A 85 13.89 -23.98 -22.93
C ARG A 85 15.16 -24.46 -23.63
N LEU A 86 16.23 -23.67 -23.61
CA LEU A 86 17.54 -24.06 -24.15
C LEU A 86 18.13 -25.25 -23.39
N ASP A 87 18.08 -25.25 -22.05
CA ASP A 87 18.55 -26.37 -21.22
C ASP A 87 17.69 -27.62 -21.42
N ALA A 88 16.36 -27.50 -21.46
CA ALA A 88 15.45 -28.61 -21.68
C ALA A 88 15.65 -29.31 -23.04
N GLN A 89 16.07 -28.55 -24.07
CA GLN A 89 16.37 -29.08 -25.41
C GLN A 89 17.86 -29.44 -25.59
N ASN A 90 18.69 -29.30 -24.55
CA ASN A 90 20.15 -29.50 -24.61
C ASN A 90 20.83 -28.72 -25.75
N VAL A 91 20.36 -27.50 -26.01
CA VAL A 91 20.83 -26.67 -27.13
C VAL A 91 22.12 -25.95 -26.75
N THR A 92 23.20 -26.25 -27.47
CA THR A 92 24.50 -25.59 -27.31
C THR A 92 24.66 -24.37 -28.24
N ASP A 93 24.04 -24.40 -29.43
CA ASP A 93 23.97 -23.27 -30.35
C ASP A 93 22.52 -22.78 -30.52
N PRO A 94 22.15 -21.61 -29.94
CA PRO A 94 20.79 -21.09 -29.92
C PRO A 94 20.33 -20.46 -31.26
N VAL A 95 21.00 -20.71 -32.39
CA VAL A 95 20.60 -20.14 -33.71
C VAL A 95 19.15 -20.44 -34.06
N ALA A 96 18.61 -21.62 -33.70
CA ALA A 96 17.21 -21.96 -33.91
C ALA A 96 16.23 -21.06 -33.12
N PHE A 97 16.69 -20.44 -32.04
CA PHE A 97 15.92 -19.54 -31.18
C PHE A 97 16.10 -18.06 -31.54
N ARG A 98 16.82 -17.73 -32.64
CA ARG A 98 17.10 -16.34 -33.03
C ARG A 98 15.85 -15.45 -33.10
N GLY A 99 14.71 -16.01 -33.51
CA GLY A 99 13.43 -15.31 -33.51
C GLY A 99 12.98 -14.87 -32.10
N ASP A 100 13.04 -15.78 -31.13
CA ASP A 100 12.64 -15.51 -29.75
C ASP A 100 13.58 -14.47 -29.09
N PHE A 101 14.90 -14.63 -29.27
CA PHE A 101 15.88 -13.64 -28.82
C PHE A 101 15.63 -12.26 -29.46
N GLY A 102 15.31 -12.23 -30.75
CA GLY A 102 14.97 -11.02 -31.48
C GLY A 102 13.70 -10.34 -30.94
N ALA A 103 12.69 -11.11 -30.54
CA ALA A 103 11.46 -10.59 -29.95
C ALA A 103 11.73 -9.91 -28.60
N VAL A 104 12.48 -10.56 -27.70
CA VAL A 104 12.86 -9.97 -26.40
C VAL A 104 13.74 -8.74 -26.60
N ALA A 105 14.72 -8.79 -27.52
CA ALA A 105 15.57 -7.64 -27.85
C ALA A 105 14.79 -6.44 -28.42
N THR A 106 13.69 -6.69 -29.12
CA THR A 106 12.80 -5.65 -29.66
C THR A 106 11.98 -5.00 -28.56
N ARG A 107 11.45 -5.79 -27.63
CA ARG A 107 10.78 -5.24 -26.43
C ARG A 107 11.76 -4.43 -25.58
N GLN A 108 12.95 -4.95 -25.29
CA GLN A 108 13.98 -4.21 -24.57
C GLN A 108 14.31 -2.86 -25.23
N ARG A 109 14.31 -2.79 -26.58
CA ARG A 109 14.49 -1.51 -27.29
C ARG A 109 13.36 -0.51 -27.00
N ALA A 110 12.12 -0.96 -26.96
CA ALA A 110 10.98 -0.11 -26.65
C ALA A 110 11.12 0.45 -25.22
N LEU A 111 11.43 -0.40 -24.24
CA LEU A 111 11.68 0.02 -22.86
C LEU A 111 12.80 1.06 -22.74
N VAL A 112 13.89 0.92 -23.53
CA VAL A 112 14.98 1.93 -23.56
C VAL A 112 14.49 3.29 -24.07
N ALA A 113 13.54 3.31 -25.00
CA ALA A 113 12.95 4.55 -25.49
C ALA A 113 12.02 5.17 -24.43
N ASP A 114 11.18 4.37 -23.81
CA ASP A 114 10.26 4.81 -22.76
C ASP A 114 11.01 5.36 -21.53
N LEU A 115 12.10 4.70 -21.13
CA LEU A 115 13.02 5.19 -20.10
C LEU A 115 13.69 6.51 -20.51
N GLY A 116 13.97 6.72 -21.80
CA GLY A 116 14.46 8.00 -22.32
C GLY A 116 13.47 9.14 -22.05
N THR A 117 12.19 8.92 -22.38
CA THR A 117 11.11 9.89 -22.10
C THR A 117 10.99 10.19 -20.60
N LEU A 118 11.15 9.18 -19.73
CA LEU A 118 11.12 9.38 -18.28
C LEU A 118 12.31 10.21 -17.78
N ILE A 119 13.52 9.98 -18.32
CA ILE A 119 14.71 10.77 -18.00
C ILE A 119 14.49 12.23 -18.38
N ASP A 120 13.97 12.50 -19.57
CA ASP A 120 13.69 13.86 -20.04
C ASP A 120 12.67 14.55 -19.12
N LEU A 121 11.57 13.86 -18.79
CA LEU A 121 10.55 14.39 -17.87
C LEU A 121 11.11 14.71 -16.48
N ALA A 122 11.92 13.81 -15.91
CA ALA A 122 12.55 14.02 -14.61
C ALA A 122 13.57 15.16 -14.64
N GLY A 123 14.30 15.31 -15.75
CA GLY A 123 15.22 16.42 -15.99
C GLY A 123 14.49 17.76 -16.07
N GLU A 124 13.38 17.82 -16.82
CA GLU A 124 12.54 19.01 -16.91
C GLU A 124 11.95 19.43 -15.56
N GLU A 125 11.42 18.49 -14.77
CA GLU A 125 10.89 18.80 -13.43
C GLU A 125 11.98 19.37 -12.51
N ARG A 126 13.18 18.77 -12.53
CA ARG A 126 14.33 19.28 -11.78
C ARG A 126 14.71 20.68 -12.22
N ASP A 127 14.77 20.92 -13.54
CA ASP A 127 15.19 22.21 -14.10
C ASP A 127 14.17 23.31 -13.78
N LEU A 128 12.87 22.99 -13.77
CA LEU A 128 11.82 23.91 -13.33
C LEU A 128 11.98 24.32 -11.86
N ILE A 129 12.34 23.37 -10.99
CA ILE A 129 12.63 23.68 -9.58
C ILE A 129 13.89 24.56 -9.48
N ALA A 130 14.94 24.23 -10.23
CA ALA A 130 16.19 24.99 -10.24
C ALA A 130 16.04 26.41 -10.81
N GLN A 131 15.05 26.65 -11.68
CA GLN A 131 14.77 27.98 -12.23
C GLN A 131 14.04 28.92 -11.27
N LYS A 132 13.38 28.40 -10.23
CA LYS A 132 12.78 29.23 -9.17
C LYS A 132 13.88 30.02 -8.44
N ASP A 133 13.58 31.25 -8.05
CA ASP A 133 14.49 32.04 -7.23
C ASP A 133 14.69 31.39 -5.84
N ASP A 134 15.87 31.55 -5.23
CA ASP A 134 16.19 30.92 -3.93
C ASP A 134 15.22 31.29 -2.80
N LYS A 135 14.55 32.45 -2.93
CA LYS A 135 13.52 32.95 -2.01
C LYS A 135 12.12 32.34 -2.26
N GLU A 136 11.89 31.82 -3.46
CA GLU A 136 10.63 31.19 -3.88
C GLU A 136 10.70 29.66 -3.79
N ARG A 137 11.90 29.07 -3.70
CA ARG A 137 12.09 27.63 -3.46
C ARG A 137 11.70 27.26 -2.04
N THR A 138 10.70 26.40 -1.92
CA THR A 138 10.31 25.78 -0.66
C THR A 138 11.34 24.72 -0.22
N ASP A 139 11.30 24.31 1.04
CA ASP A 139 12.14 23.19 1.50
C ASP A 139 11.74 21.87 0.82
N GLN A 140 10.47 21.72 0.46
CA GLN A 140 9.97 20.59 -0.34
C GLN A 140 10.58 20.59 -1.75
N ASP A 141 10.68 21.76 -2.39
CA ASP A 141 11.34 21.91 -3.69
C ASP A 141 12.82 21.49 -3.62
N ARG A 142 13.54 21.90 -2.57
CA ARG A 142 14.96 21.55 -2.37
C ARG A 142 15.15 20.04 -2.18
N VAL A 143 14.32 19.43 -1.34
CA VAL A 143 14.33 17.97 -1.14
C VAL A 143 14.01 17.26 -2.45
N ARG A 144 12.97 17.70 -3.16
CA ARG A 144 12.56 17.12 -4.44
C ARG A 144 13.66 17.20 -5.50
N GLN A 145 14.36 18.33 -5.57
CA GLN A 145 15.49 18.51 -6.48
C GLN A 145 16.60 17.49 -6.20
N VAL A 146 17.00 17.31 -4.93
CA VAL A 146 18.02 16.32 -4.54
C VAL A 146 17.58 14.88 -4.90
N GLN A 147 16.30 14.56 -4.69
CA GLN A 147 15.74 13.26 -5.06
C GLN A 147 15.80 13.02 -6.57
N LEU A 148 15.42 14.02 -7.39
CA LEU A 148 15.45 13.93 -8.85
C LEU A 148 16.90 13.81 -9.36
N ASP A 149 17.84 14.59 -8.82
CA ASP A 149 19.26 14.50 -9.17
C ASP A 149 19.84 13.11 -8.87
N ALA A 150 19.47 12.52 -7.74
CA ALA A 150 19.88 11.17 -7.40
C ALA A 150 19.21 10.12 -8.30
N ALA A 151 17.92 10.29 -8.61
CA ALA A 151 17.18 9.35 -9.45
C ALA A 151 17.70 9.33 -10.88
N LEU A 152 17.97 10.50 -11.47
CA LEU A 152 18.48 10.66 -12.84
C LEU A 152 19.77 9.88 -13.07
N ARG A 153 20.72 9.91 -12.13
CA ARG A 153 21.98 9.14 -12.22
C ARG A 153 21.73 7.64 -12.38
N HIS A 154 20.76 7.12 -11.64
CA HIS A 154 20.41 5.69 -11.70
C HIS A 154 19.59 5.36 -12.95
N LEU A 155 18.72 6.26 -13.42
CA LEU A 155 18.00 6.08 -14.69
C LEU A 155 18.94 6.05 -15.90
N GLU A 156 19.97 6.90 -15.93
CA GLU A 156 21.00 6.86 -16.98
C GLU A 156 21.80 5.55 -16.95
N ARG A 157 22.14 5.06 -15.76
CA ARG A 157 22.78 3.75 -15.61
C ARG A 157 21.86 2.65 -16.13
N ALA A 158 20.59 2.63 -15.74
CA ALA A 158 19.61 1.66 -16.21
C ALA A 158 19.51 1.67 -17.74
N ARG A 159 19.48 2.85 -18.37
CA ARG A 159 19.41 2.99 -19.84
C ARG A 159 20.59 2.33 -20.54
N THR A 160 21.79 2.46 -19.97
CA THR A 160 23.02 1.84 -20.49
C THR A 160 22.93 0.31 -20.41
N GLU A 161 22.59 -0.22 -19.23
CA GLU A 161 22.48 -1.66 -18.98
C GLU A 161 21.39 -2.33 -19.81
N MET A 162 20.25 -1.65 -20.02
CA MET A 162 19.19 -2.13 -20.91
C MET A 162 19.65 -2.19 -22.37
N ALA A 163 20.49 -1.26 -22.82
CA ALA A 163 21.06 -1.28 -24.16
C ALA A 163 22.05 -2.44 -24.32
N ASP A 164 22.85 -2.72 -23.30
CA ASP A 164 23.78 -3.86 -23.27
C ASP A 164 23.03 -5.20 -23.22
N THR A 165 22.00 -5.33 -22.39
CA THR A 165 21.07 -6.47 -22.37
C THR A 165 20.57 -6.78 -23.79
N ARG A 166 20.09 -5.76 -24.50
CA ARG A 166 19.62 -5.90 -25.89
C ARG A 166 20.74 -6.35 -26.83
N ARG A 167 21.97 -5.86 -26.66
CA ARG A 167 23.12 -6.26 -27.48
C ARG A 167 23.45 -7.73 -27.27
N GLU A 168 23.43 -8.20 -26.03
CA GLU A 168 23.68 -9.61 -25.70
C GLU A 168 22.56 -10.54 -26.18
N LEU A 169 21.29 -10.11 -26.11
CA LEU A 169 20.19 -10.85 -26.72
C LEU A 169 20.38 -11.01 -28.24
N ARG A 170 20.86 -9.98 -28.94
CA ARG A 170 21.16 -10.06 -30.38
C ARG A 170 22.33 -10.99 -30.71
N ARG A 171 23.24 -11.18 -29.75
CA ARG A 171 24.35 -12.14 -29.81
C ARG A 171 23.95 -13.55 -29.38
N LEU A 172 22.68 -13.74 -29.00
CA LEU A 172 22.15 -14.99 -28.46
C LEU A 172 22.82 -15.43 -27.14
N ALA A 173 23.39 -14.47 -26.39
CA ALA A 173 24.10 -14.70 -25.13
C ALA A 173 23.15 -14.60 -23.93
N ALA A 174 22.25 -15.57 -23.77
CA ALA A 174 21.16 -15.49 -22.77
C ALA A 174 21.63 -15.35 -21.32
N LYS A 175 22.75 -15.98 -20.93
CA LYS A 175 23.28 -15.89 -19.55
C LYS A 175 23.77 -14.48 -19.24
N THR A 176 24.58 -13.91 -20.14
CA THR A 176 25.08 -12.53 -20.01
C THR A 176 23.93 -11.53 -20.07
N ALA A 177 23.01 -11.69 -21.03
CA ALA A 177 21.81 -10.86 -21.12
C ALA A 177 20.96 -10.91 -19.84
N LEU A 178 20.85 -12.06 -19.18
CA LEU A 178 20.15 -12.16 -17.89
C LEU A 178 20.87 -11.38 -16.77
N SER A 179 22.21 -11.33 -16.81
CA SER A 179 23.01 -10.54 -15.86
C SER A 179 22.82 -9.05 -16.07
N ASP A 180 23.01 -8.59 -17.30
CA ASP A 180 22.82 -7.18 -17.66
C ASP A 180 21.38 -6.73 -17.38
N ALA A 181 20.38 -7.58 -17.65
CA ALA A 181 18.99 -7.29 -17.36
C ALA A 181 18.70 -7.15 -15.86
N ALA A 182 19.41 -7.91 -15.02
CA ALA A 182 19.30 -7.83 -13.56
C ALA A 182 19.95 -6.53 -13.04
N THR A 183 21.11 -6.15 -13.58
CA THR A 183 21.78 -4.87 -13.25
C THR A 183 20.95 -3.67 -13.70
N ALA A 184 20.33 -3.74 -14.88
CA ALA A 184 19.37 -2.74 -15.35
C ALA A 184 18.18 -2.59 -14.40
N LEU A 185 17.61 -3.71 -13.96
CA LEU A 185 16.50 -3.72 -13.00
C LEU A 185 16.93 -3.14 -11.65
N ASP A 186 18.13 -3.45 -11.17
CA ASP A 186 18.67 -2.89 -9.93
C ASP A 186 18.83 -1.36 -10.01
N ALA A 187 19.36 -0.85 -11.12
CA ALA A 187 19.47 0.59 -11.33
C ALA A 187 18.10 1.29 -11.36
N LEU A 188 17.08 0.69 -11.98
CA LEU A 188 15.71 1.23 -11.91
C LEU A 188 15.18 1.26 -10.46
N LYS A 189 15.41 0.19 -9.69
CA LYS A 189 14.99 0.14 -8.28
C LYS A 189 15.68 1.22 -7.46
N ARG A 190 16.98 1.42 -7.67
CA ARG A 190 17.75 2.49 -7.02
C ARG A 190 17.25 3.89 -7.36
N ALA A 191 16.81 4.11 -8.61
CA ALA A 191 16.13 5.35 -8.99
C ALA A 191 14.82 5.52 -8.21
N ARG A 192 14.01 4.45 -8.12
CA ARG A 192 12.72 4.47 -7.43
C ARG A 192 12.87 4.73 -5.94
N GLU A 193 13.88 4.15 -5.31
CA GLU A 193 14.22 4.32 -3.90
C GLU A 193 14.67 5.73 -3.53
N GLN A 194 15.08 6.58 -4.49
CA GLN A 194 15.31 8.02 -4.20
C GLN A 194 14.00 8.76 -3.95
N LEU A 195 12.90 8.28 -4.55
CA LEU A 195 11.59 8.91 -4.52
C LEU A 195 10.69 8.34 -3.42
N LEU A 196 11.16 7.34 -2.67
CA LEU A 196 10.42 6.67 -1.61
C LEU A 196 10.83 7.19 -0.24
N ASP A 197 9.91 7.07 0.72
CA ASP A 197 10.25 7.23 2.13
C ASP A 197 11.16 6.06 2.60
N PRO A 198 11.98 6.26 3.64
CA PRO A 198 12.91 5.24 4.13
C PRO A 198 12.23 3.93 4.55
N ILE A 199 10.97 3.96 5.01
CA ILE A 199 10.24 2.77 5.47
C ILE A 199 9.92 1.88 4.27
N ALA A 200 9.41 2.48 3.19
CA ALA A 200 9.13 1.77 1.96
C ALA A 200 10.40 1.14 1.37
N VAL A 201 11.54 1.82 1.43
CA VAL A 201 12.84 1.27 1.00
C VAL A 201 13.24 0.07 1.88
N LEU A 202 13.22 0.21 3.21
CA LEU A 202 13.58 -0.86 4.13
C LEU A 202 12.72 -2.12 3.93
N ARG A 203 11.41 -1.96 3.80
CA ARG A 203 10.46 -3.07 3.57
C ARG A 203 10.70 -3.73 2.21
N THR A 204 10.99 -2.95 1.18
CA THR A 204 11.31 -3.47 -0.16
C THR A 204 12.59 -4.31 -0.11
N LEU A 205 13.65 -3.81 0.52
CA LEU A 205 14.91 -4.54 0.66
C LEU A 205 14.73 -5.83 1.47
N ALA A 206 13.98 -5.78 2.58
CA ALA A 206 13.68 -6.97 3.37
C ALA A 206 12.89 -8.02 2.57
N GLY A 207 11.89 -7.60 1.78
CA GLY A 207 11.11 -8.49 0.93
C GLY A 207 11.97 -9.15 -0.16
N GLU A 208 12.88 -8.40 -0.78
CA GLU A 208 13.80 -8.94 -1.78
C GLU A 208 14.86 -9.88 -1.18
N GLU A 209 15.33 -9.60 0.03
CA GLU A 209 16.22 -10.49 0.78
C GLU A 209 15.51 -11.81 1.15
N LEU A 210 14.24 -11.76 1.58
CA LEU A 210 13.43 -12.96 1.84
C LEU A 210 13.18 -13.77 0.57
N GLN A 211 13.00 -13.10 -0.57
CA GLN A 211 12.91 -13.79 -1.86
C GLN A 211 14.23 -14.52 -2.18
N LEU A 212 15.38 -13.86 -1.96
CA LEU A 212 16.68 -14.46 -2.20
C LEU A 212 16.97 -15.63 -1.24
N TYR A 213 16.58 -15.50 0.02
CA TYR A 213 16.53 -16.59 1.00
C TYR A 213 15.78 -17.81 0.46
N SER A 214 14.59 -17.63 -0.11
CA SER A 214 13.79 -18.75 -0.63
C SER A 214 14.51 -19.50 -1.75
N TYR A 215 15.27 -18.80 -2.59
CA TYR A 215 16.07 -19.40 -3.66
C TYR A 215 17.30 -20.16 -3.13
N SER A 216 17.98 -19.59 -2.14
CA SER A 216 19.11 -20.27 -1.47
C SER A 216 18.64 -21.53 -0.74
N ALA A 217 17.50 -21.47 -0.04
CA ALA A 217 16.90 -22.61 0.64
C ALA A 217 16.53 -23.73 -0.34
N GLN A 218 15.90 -23.39 -1.48
CA GLN A 218 15.60 -24.37 -2.53
C GLN A 218 16.87 -25.04 -3.07
N LEU A 219 17.96 -24.30 -3.30
CA LEU A 219 19.23 -24.90 -3.74
C LEU A 219 19.87 -25.79 -2.65
N ALA A 220 19.74 -25.40 -1.38
CA ALA A 220 20.19 -26.22 -0.26
C ALA A 220 19.43 -27.55 -0.19
N GLU A 221 18.10 -27.51 -0.33
CA GLU A 221 17.24 -28.71 -0.37
C GLU A 221 17.59 -29.61 -1.55
N LEU A 222 17.80 -29.06 -2.75
CA LEU A 222 18.22 -29.84 -3.92
C LEU A 222 19.60 -30.47 -3.73
N GLY A 223 20.52 -29.79 -3.05
CA GLY A 223 21.83 -30.34 -2.68
C GLY A 223 21.75 -31.48 -1.65
N ASN A 224 20.79 -31.38 -0.72
CA ASN A 224 20.57 -32.34 0.36
C ASN A 224 19.71 -33.56 -0.06
N ASN A 225 18.80 -33.40 -1.03
CA ASN A 225 17.90 -34.44 -1.55
C ASN A 225 18.57 -35.44 -2.51
N ARG A 226 19.86 -35.75 -2.32
CA ARG A 226 20.54 -36.88 -2.96
C ARG A 226 20.01 -38.26 -2.52
N LEU A 227 18.95 -38.33 -1.71
CA LEU A 227 18.43 -39.56 -1.10
C LEU A 227 16.94 -39.84 -1.35
N LEU A 228 16.30 -39.20 -2.33
CA LEU A 228 14.97 -39.65 -2.76
C LEU A 228 15.12 -40.89 -3.66
N GLU A 229 14.72 -42.03 -3.12
CA GLU A 229 14.65 -43.31 -3.82
C GLU A 229 13.71 -43.23 -5.04
N ALA A 230 14.18 -43.78 -6.18
CA ALA A 230 13.43 -44.04 -7.41
C ALA A 230 12.84 -42.82 -8.18
N GLY A 231 13.72 -41.91 -8.65
CA GLY A 231 13.40 -40.95 -9.71
C GLY A 231 14.64 -40.18 -10.20
N PRO A 232 14.63 -39.52 -11.38
CA PRO A 232 15.70 -38.60 -11.74
C PRO A 232 15.70 -37.43 -10.73
N ALA A 233 16.85 -37.18 -10.10
CA ALA A 233 16.98 -36.11 -9.12
C ALA A 233 16.50 -34.77 -9.72
N PRO A 234 15.67 -33.99 -9.02
CA PRO A 234 15.24 -32.69 -9.50
C PRO A 234 16.46 -31.80 -9.77
N LYS A 235 16.58 -31.28 -10.99
CA LYS A 235 17.68 -30.40 -11.39
C LYS A 235 17.22 -28.95 -11.23
N ALA A 236 18.06 -28.12 -10.61
CA ALA A 236 17.82 -26.68 -10.53
C ALA A 236 17.70 -26.06 -11.93
N PRO A 237 16.79 -25.10 -12.16
CA PRO A 237 16.72 -24.36 -13.41
C PRO A 237 18.05 -23.67 -13.74
N PRO A 238 18.42 -23.50 -15.02
CA PRO A 238 19.73 -22.98 -15.43
C PRO A 238 20.00 -21.53 -15.01
N TRP A 239 18.96 -20.78 -14.63
CA TRP A 239 19.05 -19.41 -14.12
C TRP A 239 19.22 -19.35 -12.59
N LEU A 240 19.02 -20.47 -11.88
CA LEU A 240 19.12 -20.58 -10.43
C LEU A 240 20.44 -21.28 -10.06
N SER A 241 21.51 -20.49 -9.86
CA SER A 241 22.84 -20.97 -9.51
C SER A 241 23.48 -20.14 -8.40
N GLY A 242 24.47 -20.70 -7.70
CA GLY A 242 25.19 -19.99 -6.64
C GLY A 242 25.88 -18.70 -7.10
N GLU A 243 26.47 -18.71 -8.29
CA GLU A 243 27.05 -17.51 -8.93
C GLU A 243 25.99 -16.41 -9.09
N ARG A 244 24.82 -16.74 -9.64
CA ARG A 244 23.73 -15.79 -9.86
C ARG A 244 23.13 -15.26 -8.55
N LEU A 245 22.95 -16.14 -7.56
CA LEU A 245 22.47 -15.70 -6.25
C LEU A 245 23.49 -14.80 -5.56
N SER A 246 24.79 -15.09 -5.69
CA SER A 246 25.86 -14.23 -5.16
C SER A 246 25.86 -12.85 -5.81
N GLU A 247 25.73 -12.78 -7.15
CA GLU A 247 25.57 -11.51 -7.87
C GLU A 247 24.33 -10.73 -7.40
N GLN A 248 23.18 -11.40 -7.23
CA GLN A 248 21.96 -10.77 -6.72
C GLN A 248 22.13 -10.26 -5.27
N GLN A 249 22.80 -11.03 -4.42
CA GLN A 249 23.12 -10.61 -3.04
C GLN A 249 23.99 -9.34 -3.03
N GLN A 250 24.97 -9.23 -3.94
CA GLN A 250 25.84 -8.05 -4.04
C GLN A 250 25.06 -6.81 -4.46
N LEU A 251 24.12 -6.94 -5.40
CA LEU A 251 23.23 -5.84 -5.80
C LEU A 251 22.39 -5.35 -4.61
N LEU A 252 21.78 -6.27 -3.85
CA LEU A 252 21.06 -5.93 -2.60
C LEU A 252 21.97 -5.27 -1.56
N THR A 253 23.20 -5.77 -1.41
CA THR A 253 24.19 -5.19 -0.50
C THR A 253 24.47 -3.74 -0.85
N HIS A 254 24.69 -3.42 -2.13
CA HIS A 254 24.96 -2.04 -2.57
C HIS A 254 23.80 -1.08 -2.26
N ARG A 255 22.55 -1.54 -2.45
CA ARG A 255 21.36 -0.76 -2.11
C ARG A 255 21.22 -0.54 -0.61
N THR A 256 21.50 -1.56 0.20
CA THR A 256 21.53 -1.47 1.66
C THR A 256 22.63 -0.52 2.14
N THR A 257 23.82 -0.54 1.52
CA THR A 257 24.90 0.42 1.80
C THR A 257 24.48 1.86 1.47
N GLU A 258 23.82 2.09 0.34
CA GLU A 258 23.34 3.42 -0.04
C GLU A 258 22.30 3.94 0.97
N LEU A 259 21.38 3.09 1.41
CA LEU A 259 20.43 3.43 2.47
C LEU A 259 21.13 3.75 3.80
N SER A 260 22.12 2.95 4.19
CA SER A 260 22.93 3.18 5.40
C SER A 260 23.60 4.55 5.37
N LEU A 261 24.16 4.95 4.21
CA LEU A 261 24.75 6.27 4.01
C LEU A 261 23.71 7.40 4.14
N ARG A 262 22.49 7.22 3.60
CA ARG A 262 21.42 8.21 3.73
C ARG A 262 20.95 8.38 5.18
N LEU A 263 20.80 7.28 5.92
CA LEU A 263 20.36 7.31 7.31
C LEU A 263 21.43 7.95 8.23
N THR A 264 22.70 7.71 7.95
CA THR A 264 23.82 8.29 8.72
C THR A 264 24.11 9.75 8.37
N ALA A 265 23.74 10.20 7.16
CA ALA A 265 23.85 11.61 6.77
C ALA A 265 22.85 12.53 7.52
N ALA A 266 21.84 11.98 8.20
CA ALA A 266 20.91 12.74 9.02
C ALA A 266 21.54 13.10 10.39
N ASP A 267 22.17 14.27 10.47
CA ASP A 267 22.78 14.76 11.73
C ASP A 267 21.78 15.58 12.56
N ALA A 268 21.35 15.02 13.71
CA ALA A 268 20.49 15.71 14.66
C ALA A 268 21.14 16.95 15.29
N SER A 269 22.48 17.02 15.29
CA SER A 269 23.25 18.10 15.91
C SER A 269 23.20 19.41 15.12
N GLN A 270 22.74 19.36 13.87
CA GLN A 270 22.62 20.52 12.97
C GLN A 270 21.17 21.05 12.89
N LEU A 271 20.26 20.49 13.67
CA LEU A 271 18.87 20.92 13.68
C LEU A 271 18.71 22.26 14.42
N PRO A 272 17.98 23.22 13.83
CA PRO A 272 17.51 24.39 14.56
C PRO A 272 16.72 24.02 15.82
N ALA A 273 16.72 24.88 16.83
CA ALA A 273 16.04 24.62 18.10
C ALA A 273 14.49 24.59 17.99
N ASP A 274 13.95 25.08 16.88
CA ASP A 274 12.52 25.23 16.58
C ASP A 274 11.99 24.20 15.57
N VAL A 275 12.73 23.11 15.32
CA VAL A 275 12.30 22.04 14.41
C VAL A 275 11.03 21.34 14.89
N ASP A 276 10.14 21.02 13.93
CA ASP A 276 8.93 20.22 14.14
C ASP A 276 9.26 18.91 14.90
N PRO A 277 8.56 18.61 16.02
CA PRO A 277 8.70 17.35 16.76
C PRO A 277 8.70 16.10 15.86
N LYS A 278 7.90 16.08 14.78
CA LYS A 278 7.87 14.96 13.83
C LYS A 278 9.19 14.78 13.09
N GLN A 279 9.79 15.88 12.65
CA GLN A 279 11.08 15.87 11.95
C GLN A 279 12.21 15.44 12.89
N LYS A 280 12.19 15.89 14.14
CA LYS A 280 13.13 15.42 15.17
C LYS A 280 13.03 13.91 15.38
N ARG A 281 11.80 13.37 15.50
CA ARG A 281 11.56 11.93 15.67
C ARG A 281 12.07 11.12 14.48
N LEU A 282 11.87 11.60 13.25
CA LEU A 282 12.37 10.93 12.05
C LEU A 282 13.90 10.81 12.05
N ILE A 283 14.60 11.84 12.52
CA ILE A 283 16.07 11.82 12.59
C ILE A 283 16.55 10.90 13.71
N GLU A 284 15.91 10.92 14.89
CA GLU A 284 16.21 9.99 15.97
C GLU A 284 15.96 8.52 15.55
N ALA A 285 14.87 8.27 14.81
CA ALA A 285 14.57 6.96 14.25
C ALA A 285 15.65 6.54 13.23
N ALA A 286 16.08 7.45 12.36
CA ALA A 286 17.17 7.18 11.39
C ALA A 286 18.48 6.82 12.09
N GLN A 287 18.85 7.54 13.15
CA GLN A 287 20.05 7.26 13.95
C GLN A 287 19.98 5.89 14.64
N LYS A 288 18.81 5.51 15.17
CA LYS A 288 18.59 4.18 15.78
C LYS A 288 18.54 3.07 14.73
N ALA A 289 18.06 3.36 13.52
CA ALA A 289 17.96 2.41 12.42
C ALA A 289 19.33 2.12 11.76
N ALA A 290 20.20 3.13 11.67
CA ALA A 290 21.52 3.01 11.04
C ALA A 290 22.35 1.78 11.49
N PRO A 291 22.54 1.48 12.79
CA PRO A 291 23.29 0.28 13.20
C PRO A 291 22.59 -1.04 12.81
N MET A 292 21.27 -1.07 12.72
CA MET A 292 20.53 -2.25 12.27
C MET A 292 20.72 -2.49 10.78
N VAL A 293 20.70 -1.44 9.97
CA VAL A 293 20.98 -1.50 8.53
C VAL A 293 22.43 -1.91 8.27
N ALA A 294 23.40 -1.41 9.05
CA ALA A 294 24.80 -1.82 8.97
C ALA A 294 25.01 -3.30 9.33
N ARG A 295 24.27 -3.82 10.31
CA ARG A 295 24.26 -5.25 10.65
C ARG A 295 23.68 -6.10 9.50
N ALA A 296 22.56 -5.67 8.91
CA ALA A 296 22.01 -6.32 7.71
C ALA A 296 23.03 -6.37 6.57
N GLU A 297 23.72 -5.25 6.29
CA GLU A 297 24.78 -5.19 5.29
C GLU A 297 25.91 -6.20 5.55
N GLY A 298 26.33 -6.36 6.81
CA GLY A 298 27.31 -7.38 7.22
C GLY A 298 26.84 -8.79 6.88
N HIS A 299 25.63 -9.15 7.28
CA HIS A 299 25.04 -10.46 6.96
C HIS A 299 24.92 -10.69 5.45
N MET A 300 24.54 -9.68 4.67
CA MET A 300 24.45 -9.78 3.20
C MET A 300 25.81 -10.03 2.54
N LYS A 301 26.88 -9.38 3.02
CA LYS A 301 28.26 -9.60 2.53
C LYS A 301 28.74 -11.02 2.81
N ASP A 302 28.47 -11.52 4.01
CA ASP A 302 28.82 -12.88 4.39
C ASP A 302 27.99 -13.91 3.60
N ALA A 303 26.70 -13.64 3.36
CA ALA A 303 25.85 -14.47 2.52
C ALA A 303 26.37 -14.55 1.08
N ALA A 304 26.78 -13.43 0.49
CA ALA A 304 27.35 -13.40 -0.86
C ALA A 304 28.59 -14.29 -0.98
N SER A 305 29.44 -14.27 0.05
CA SER A 305 30.64 -15.12 0.15
C SER A 305 30.26 -16.59 0.23
N ARG A 306 29.28 -16.96 1.05
CA ARG A 306 28.79 -18.34 1.17
C ARG A 306 28.15 -18.87 -0.11
N LEU A 307 27.35 -18.06 -0.80
CA LEU A 307 26.75 -18.39 -2.10
C LEU A 307 27.81 -18.71 -3.15
N SER A 308 28.89 -17.91 -3.20
CA SER A 308 30.02 -18.15 -4.11
C SER A 308 30.78 -19.44 -3.77
N GLY A 309 30.83 -19.81 -2.48
CA GLY A 309 31.43 -21.05 -1.99
C GLY A 309 30.54 -22.29 -2.07
N GLY A 310 29.27 -22.14 -2.48
CA GLY A 310 28.29 -23.25 -2.55
C GLY A 310 27.65 -23.64 -1.22
N ASP A 311 27.85 -22.87 -0.14
CA ASP A 311 27.17 -23.06 1.15
C ASP A 311 25.79 -22.37 1.13
N PHE A 312 24.83 -23.00 0.47
CA PHE A 312 23.48 -22.44 0.29
C PHE A 312 22.67 -22.38 1.60
N ALA A 313 22.85 -23.38 2.48
CA ALA A 313 22.16 -23.41 3.77
C ALA A 313 22.67 -22.29 4.70
N GLY A 314 23.99 -22.12 4.78
CA GLY A 314 24.59 -21.04 5.56
C GLY A 314 24.29 -19.65 4.99
N ALA A 315 24.21 -19.52 3.66
CA ALA A 315 23.77 -18.28 3.02
C ALA A 315 22.31 -17.96 3.37
N ALA A 316 21.40 -18.94 3.30
CA ALA A 316 19.99 -18.76 3.63
C ALA A 316 19.79 -18.25 5.06
N GLU A 317 20.53 -18.79 6.03
CA GLU A 317 20.45 -18.33 7.42
C GLU A 317 20.90 -16.87 7.57
N LEU A 318 22.00 -16.47 6.93
CA LEU A 318 22.46 -15.07 6.93
C LEU A 318 21.48 -14.13 6.22
N GLN A 319 20.85 -14.56 5.14
CA GLN A 319 19.84 -13.77 4.43
C GLN A 319 18.60 -13.53 5.30
N LYS A 320 18.16 -14.55 6.05
CA LYS A 320 17.09 -14.40 7.03
C LYS A 320 17.46 -13.38 8.11
N GLN A 321 18.67 -13.47 8.66
CA GLN A 321 19.16 -12.51 9.66
C GLN A 321 19.27 -11.08 9.10
N ALA A 322 19.68 -10.92 7.84
CA ALA A 322 19.70 -9.63 7.16
C ALA A 322 18.28 -9.05 7.01
N ALA A 323 17.32 -9.85 6.56
CA ALA A 323 15.92 -9.44 6.43
C ALA A 323 15.31 -9.05 7.78
N GLU A 324 15.58 -9.81 8.85
CA GLU A 324 15.14 -9.49 10.21
C GLU A 324 15.70 -8.14 10.68
N ALA A 325 17.00 -7.89 10.47
CA ALA A 325 17.61 -6.61 10.85
C ALA A 325 17.05 -5.42 10.06
N LEU A 326 16.69 -5.60 8.78
CA LEU A 326 16.01 -4.56 7.98
C LEU A 326 14.58 -4.30 8.46
N LEU A 327 13.84 -5.34 8.84
CA LEU A 327 12.50 -5.20 9.40
C LEU A 327 12.54 -4.51 10.76
N GLU A 328 13.50 -4.86 11.62
CA GLU A 328 13.72 -4.15 12.89
C GLU A 328 14.00 -2.67 12.68
N ALA A 329 14.80 -2.32 11.67
CA ALA A 329 15.02 -0.93 11.28
C ALA A 329 13.72 -0.25 10.80
N ALA A 330 12.91 -0.94 9.99
CA ALA A 330 11.64 -0.41 9.50
C ALA A 330 10.63 -0.16 10.63
N GLU A 331 10.63 -1.02 11.67
CA GLU A 331 9.76 -0.86 12.82
C GLU A 331 10.00 0.45 13.58
N LEU A 332 11.22 1.02 13.55
CA LEU A 332 11.54 2.28 14.23
C LEU A 332 10.75 3.48 13.70
N PHE A 333 10.27 3.39 12.46
CA PHE A 333 9.50 4.44 11.81
C PHE A 333 7.98 4.20 11.86
N ALA A 334 7.53 3.10 12.45
CA ALA A 334 6.11 2.77 12.56
C ALA A 334 5.30 3.89 13.23
N ASP A 335 4.11 4.18 12.68
CA ASP A 335 3.11 5.02 13.30
C ASP A 335 2.37 4.25 14.43
N VAL A 336 1.52 4.96 15.19
CA VAL A 336 0.77 4.36 16.31
C VAL A 336 0.01 3.12 15.86
N ARG A 337 -0.68 3.22 14.73
CA ARG A 337 -1.52 2.14 14.20
C ARG A 337 -0.70 0.91 13.81
N SER A 338 0.37 1.08 13.02
CA SER A 338 1.24 -0.04 12.61
C SER A 338 1.93 -0.66 13.82
N LEU A 339 2.34 0.15 14.81
CA LEU A 339 3.01 -0.34 16.00
C LEU A 339 2.06 -1.11 16.92
N ILE A 340 0.79 -0.71 17.03
CA ILE A 340 -0.26 -1.49 17.72
C ILE A 340 -0.41 -2.87 17.07
N GLU A 341 -0.51 -2.92 15.73
CA GLU A 341 -0.64 -4.19 15.01
C GLU A 341 0.57 -5.10 15.21
N LEU A 342 1.78 -4.56 15.07
CA LEU A 342 3.02 -5.32 15.29
C LEU A 342 3.12 -5.85 16.72
N THR A 343 2.69 -5.06 17.70
CA THR A 343 2.66 -5.45 19.11
C THR A 343 1.68 -6.59 19.35
N TYR A 344 0.46 -6.46 18.82
CA TYR A 344 -0.59 -7.48 18.91
C TYR A 344 -0.17 -8.80 18.24
N GLN A 345 0.33 -8.76 17.01
CA GLN A 345 0.75 -9.96 16.27
C GLN A 345 1.96 -10.64 16.93
N GLY A 346 2.93 -9.86 17.40
CA GLY A 346 4.08 -10.39 18.13
C GLY A 346 3.66 -11.09 19.43
N HIS A 347 2.76 -10.47 20.20
CA HIS A 347 2.26 -11.07 21.45
C HIS A 347 1.38 -12.29 21.21
N ARG A 348 0.54 -12.29 20.17
CA ARG A 348 -0.25 -13.46 19.78
C ARG A 348 0.63 -14.68 19.50
N LYS A 349 1.80 -14.49 18.87
CA LYS A 349 2.78 -15.58 18.68
C LYS A 349 3.31 -16.11 20.02
N ALA A 350 3.58 -15.23 20.99
CA ALA A 350 3.98 -15.66 22.33
C ALA A 350 2.89 -16.47 23.04
N VAL A 351 1.62 -16.05 22.93
CA VAL A 351 0.48 -16.81 23.45
C VAL A 351 0.39 -18.19 22.79
N ALA A 352 0.46 -18.25 21.45
CA ALA A 352 0.40 -19.51 20.71
C ALA A 352 1.53 -20.48 21.10
N LEU A 353 2.74 -19.97 21.38
CA LEU A 353 3.86 -20.78 21.85
C LEU A 353 3.68 -21.27 23.30
N LEU A 354 2.94 -20.54 24.14
CA LEU A 354 2.63 -20.93 25.51
C LEU A 354 1.44 -21.89 25.60
N THR A 355 0.54 -21.88 24.62
CA THR A 355 -0.61 -22.79 24.57
C THR A 355 -0.11 -24.23 24.37
N PRO A 356 -0.50 -25.18 25.25
CA PRO A 356 -0.20 -26.59 25.05
C PRO A 356 -0.78 -27.10 23.73
N ALA A 357 -0.05 -27.96 23.01
CA ALA A 357 -0.65 -28.71 21.92
C ALA A 357 -1.65 -29.72 22.51
N GLU A 358 -2.91 -29.67 22.08
CA GLU A 358 -3.91 -30.65 22.51
C GLU A 358 -3.79 -31.93 21.65
N GLY A 359 -3.65 -33.08 22.31
CA GLY A 359 -3.64 -34.43 21.69
C GLY A 359 -2.26 -34.93 21.19
N ASP A 360 -2.26 -36.08 20.51
CA ASP A 360 -1.10 -36.69 19.81
C ASP A 360 -0.71 -35.92 18.53
N ALA A 361 -1.14 -34.65 18.39
CA ALA A 361 -0.71 -33.81 17.30
C ALA A 361 0.82 -33.65 17.38
N PRO A 362 1.56 -33.79 16.27
CA PRO A 362 2.99 -33.54 16.28
C PRO A 362 3.19 -32.10 16.76
N ALA A 363 3.70 -31.96 17.99
CA ALA A 363 4.14 -30.68 18.50
C ALA A 363 5.10 -30.06 17.46
N PRO A 364 5.11 -28.73 17.27
CA PRO A 364 6.06 -28.12 16.35
C PRO A 364 7.47 -28.62 16.70
N GLU A 365 8.30 -28.83 15.68
CA GLU A 365 9.68 -29.34 15.71
C GLU A 365 10.64 -28.60 16.68
N LEU A 366 10.16 -27.58 17.39
CA LEU A 366 10.88 -26.77 18.36
C LEU A 366 10.97 -27.48 19.72
N SER A 367 12.20 -27.63 20.19
CA SER A 367 12.51 -28.04 21.54
C SER A 367 11.91 -27.08 22.59
N THR A 368 11.76 -27.57 23.83
CA THR A 368 11.31 -26.75 24.96
C THR A 368 12.19 -25.50 25.16
N ALA A 369 13.50 -25.62 24.89
CA ALA A 369 14.44 -24.51 25.01
C ALA A 369 14.21 -23.45 23.93
N GLU A 370 14.04 -23.85 22.67
CA GLU A 370 13.76 -22.94 21.55
C GLU A 370 12.42 -22.23 21.72
N ARG A 371 11.41 -22.96 22.20
CA ARG A 371 10.10 -22.39 22.53
C ARG A 371 10.21 -21.32 23.62
N ALA A 372 10.93 -21.62 24.71
CA ALA A 372 11.14 -20.66 25.79
C ALA A 372 11.90 -19.41 25.31
N GLN A 373 12.92 -19.59 24.46
CA GLN A 373 13.67 -18.49 23.85
C GLN A 373 12.75 -17.61 22.98
N GLN A 374 11.94 -18.20 22.10
CA GLN A 374 11.04 -17.44 21.23
C GLN A 374 9.96 -16.69 22.04
N VAL A 375 9.40 -17.31 23.08
CA VAL A 375 8.46 -16.61 23.98
C VAL A 375 9.14 -15.44 24.68
N GLY A 376 10.35 -15.63 25.21
CA GLY A 376 11.14 -14.58 25.84
C GLY A 376 11.45 -13.43 24.88
N GLU A 377 11.81 -13.73 23.64
CA GLU A 377 12.09 -12.74 22.59
C GLU A 377 10.84 -11.95 22.21
N GLN A 378 9.70 -12.63 21.94
CA GLN A 378 8.45 -11.94 21.61
C GLN A 378 7.98 -11.06 22.77
N THR A 379 8.04 -11.55 24.01
CA THR A 379 7.70 -10.76 25.21
C THR A 379 8.66 -9.58 25.40
N SER A 380 9.92 -9.75 25.02
CA SER A 380 10.93 -8.68 25.03
C SER A 380 10.57 -7.57 24.05
N LYS A 381 10.32 -7.95 22.79
CA LYS A 381 9.90 -7.06 21.70
C LYS A 381 8.58 -6.34 22.02
N THR A 382 7.58 -7.05 22.54
CA THR A 382 6.28 -6.49 22.92
C THR A 382 6.41 -5.34 23.91
N ALA A 383 7.23 -5.46 24.98
CA ALA A 383 7.35 -4.35 25.92
C ALA A 383 8.11 -3.15 25.34
N ILE A 384 9.14 -3.38 24.50
CA ILE A 384 9.83 -2.28 23.80
C ILE A 384 8.86 -1.52 22.91
N ARG A 385 7.97 -2.22 22.20
CA ARG A 385 6.95 -1.59 21.35
C ARG A 385 5.91 -0.84 22.18
N LEU A 386 5.51 -1.36 23.34
CA LEU A 386 4.62 -0.66 24.28
C LEU A 386 5.26 0.63 24.84
N GLU A 387 6.55 0.61 25.18
CA GLU A 387 7.27 1.81 25.60
C GLU A 387 7.32 2.86 24.48
N ARG A 388 7.55 2.43 23.23
CA ARG A 388 7.50 3.34 22.08
C ARG A 388 6.10 3.89 21.83
N LEU A 389 5.05 3.07 21.98
CA LEU A 389 3.67 3.53 21.92
C LEU A 389 3.37 4.60 22.98
N ASP A 390 4.01 4.57 24.14
CA ASP A 390 3.91 5.64 25.16
C ASP A 390 4.25 7.01 24.58
N ALA A 391 5.44 7.10 23.98
CA ALA A 391 5.96 8.33 23.45
C ALA A 391 5.06 8.85 22.33
N LEU A 392 4.61 7.97 21.44
CA LEU A 392 3.74 8.33 20.33
C LEU A 392 2.36 8.84 20.78
N LEU A 393 1.72 8.14 21.73
CA LEU A 393 0.42 8.54 22.27
C LEU A 393 0.53 9.86 23.07
N SER A 394 1.65 10.07 23.77
CA SER A 394 1.93 11.31 24.48
C SER A 394 2.13 12.50 23.53
N GLU A 395 2.82 12.28 22.41
CA GLU A 395 2.97 13.27 21.33
C GLU A 395 1.61 13.63 20.70
N GLU A 396 0.78 12.62 20.40
CA GLU A 396 -0.58 12.84 19.87
C GLU A 396 -1.45 13.63 20.85
N LEU A 397 -1.43 13.29 22.15
CA LEU A 397 -2.15 14.05 23.17
C LEU A 397 -1.69 15.51 23.24
N ALA A 398 -0.38 15.76 23.23
CA ALA A 398 0.16 17.11 23.27
C ALA A 398 -0.23 17.93 22.03
N ALA A 399 -0.25 17.30 20.85
CA ALA A 399 -0.70 17.94 19.61
C ALA A 399 -2.19 18.29 19.64
N ILE A 400 -3.04 17.38 20.15
CA ILE A 400 -4.47 17.61 20.32
C ILE A 400 -4.71 18.76 21.32
N ASP A 401 -4.01 18.75 22.46
CA ASP A 401 -4.13 19.82 23.46
C ASP A 401 -3.70 21.18 22.90
N ALA A 402 -2.62 21.23 22.12
CA ALA A 402 -2.18 22.45 21.44
C ALA A 402 -3.22 22.94 20.41
N ALA A 403 -3.83 22.03 19.64
CA ALA A 403 -4.88 22.36 18.68
C ALA A 403 -6.14 22.91 19.38
N ILE A 404 -6.56 22.30 20.50
CA ILE A 404 -7.67 22.78 21.32
C ILE A 404 -7.39 24.19 21.84
N GLN A 405 -6.18 24.45 22.35
CA GLN A 405 -5.79 25.78 22.85
C GLN A 405 -5.78 26.84 21.74
N GLN A 406 -5.29 26.50 20.55
CA GLN A 406 -5.30 27.40 19.39
C GLN A 406 -6.73 27.72 18.93
N ALA A 407 -7.61 26.72 18.89
CA ALA A 407 -9.02 26.90 18.54
C ALA A 407 -9.77 27.77 19.57
N GLN A 408 -9.47 27.62 20.86
CA GLN A 408 -10.03 28.45 21.93
C GLN A 408 -9.51 29.91 21.88
N GLY A 409 -8.27 30.13 21.42
CA GLY A 409 -7.70 31.46 21.21
C GLY A 409 -8.26 32.24 20.02
N GLN A 410 -8.79 31.55 19.00
CA GLN A 410 -9.40 32.16 17.81
C GLN A 410 -10.95 32.18 17.84
N GLY A 411 -11.57 31.50 18.82
CA GLY A 411 -13.01 31.28 18.93
C GLY A 411 -13.90 32.48 19.32
N GLN A 412 -13.41 33.73 19.27
CA GLN A 412 -14.25 34.91 19.51
C GLN A 412 -14.95 35.48 18.25
N GLN A 413 -14.72 34.94 17.03
CA GLN A 413 -15.28 35.56 15.80
C GLN A 413 -16.10 34.67 14.86
N ALA A 414 -16.28 33.37 15.09
CA ALA A 414 -17.06 32.53 14.16
C ALA A 414 -18.17 31.75 14.89
N LYS A 415 -19.27 32.45 15.23
CA LYS A 415 -20.57 31.82 15.46
C LYS A 415 -21.47 32.10 14.25
N GLY A 416 -21.47 31.20 13.29
CA GLY A 416 -22.36 31.28 12.14
C GLY A 416 -22.23 30.09 11.20
N GLN A 417 -23.28 29.24 11.23
CA GLN A 417 -23.73 28.29 10.20
C GLN A 417 -23.11 26.87 10.17
N GLY A 418 -23.99 25.88 10.37
CA GLY A 418 -23.95 24.57 9.70
C GLY A 418 -23.52 23.38 10.55
N GLN A 419 -24.34 22.31 10.56
CA GLN A 419 -24.15 21.03 11.24
C GLN A 419 -22.94 20.24 10.69
N GLN A 420 -21.75 20.64 11.09
CA GLN A 420 -20.61 19.73 11.28
C GLN A 420 -20.36 19.68 12.78
N ALA A 421 -20.06 18.49 13.33
CA ALA A 421 -19.66 18.36 14.73
C ALA A 421 -18.63 19.46 15.04
N ASN A 422 -18.86 20.21 16.11
CA ASN A 422 -18.05 21.39 16.42
C ASN A 422 -16.57 20.94 16.44
N PRO A 423 -15.61 21.63 15.78
CA PRO A 423 -14.20 21.22 15.79
C PRO A 423 -13.65 20.96 17.19
N ALA A 424 -14.19 21.65 18.21
CA ALA A 424 -13.90 21.40 19.62
C ALA A 424 -14.42 20.05 20.14
N GLU A 425 -15.61 19.60 19.72
CA GLU A 425 -16.16 18.28 20.09
C GLU A 425 -15.39 17.14 19.43
N GLN A 426 -14.95 17.32 18.17
CA GLN A 426 -14.09 16.34 17.48
C GLN A 426 -12.72 16.21 18.15
N ALA A 427 -12.09 17.34 18.50
CA ALA A 427 -10.81 17.33 19.21
C ALA A 427 -10.93 16.71 20.61
N GLU A 428 -12.03 16.94 21.33
CA GLU A 428 -12.28 16.31 22.64
C GLU A 428 -12.52 14.80 22.52
N ALA A 429 -13.26 14.35 21.49
CA ALA A 429 -13.46 12.93 21.21
C ALA A 429 -12.14 12.23 20.84
N GLU A 430 -11.29 12.89 20.04
CA GLU A 430 -9.96 12.38 19.71
C GLU A 430 -9.07 12.30 20.95
N LYS A 431 -9.11 13.32 21.81
CA LYS A 431 -8.42 13.32 23.10
C LYS A 431 -8.84 12.14 23.99
N GLN A 432 -10.15 11.89 24.12
CA GLN A 432 -10.68 10.75 24.88
C GLN A 432 -10.21 9.41 24.30
N ARG A 433 -10.19 9.27 22.97
CA ARG A 433 -9.66 8.07 22.31
C ARG A 433 -8.20 7.83 22.67
N VAL A 434 -7.35 8.85 22.56
CA VAL A 434 -5.91 8.70 22.83
C VAL A 434 -5.66 8.47 24.32
N GLN A 435 -6.43 9.10 25.22
CA GLN A 435 -6.37 8.80 26.67
C GLN A 435 -6.71 7.34 26.96
N ARG A 436 -7.80 6.83 26.37
CA ARG A 436 -8.18 5.42 26.53
C ARG A 436 -7.14 4.48 25.97
N ALA A 437 -6.51 4.84 24.85
CA ALA A 437 -5.40 4.10 24.28
C ALA A 437 -4.21 4.02 25.25
N THR A 438 -3.86 5.14 25.89
CA THR A 438 -2.80 5.21 26.91
C THR A 438 -3.10 4.30 28.10
N GLU A 439 -4.34 4.27 28.60
CA GLU A 439 -4.76 3.35 29.68
C GLU A 439 -4.62 1.88 29.28
N LEU A 440 -5.11 1.50 28.10
CA LEU A 440 -5.05 0.11 27.63
C LEU A 440 -3.61 -0.34 27.39
N ARG A 441 -2.79 0.55 26.83
CA ARG A 441 -1.36 0.32 26.65
C ARG A 441 -0.67 0.10 27.99
N ALA A 442 -0.97 0.91 29.00
CA ALA A 442 -0.39 0.76 30.35
C ALA A 442 -0.77 -0.59 30.98
N LYS A 443 -2.05 -0.99 30.89
CA LYS A 443 -2.50 -2.31 31.37
C LYS A 443 -1.80 -3.46 30.66
N ALA A 444 -1.64 -3.36 29.33
CA ALA A 444 -0.88 -4.33 28.57
C ALA A 444 0.59 -4.39 29.04
N ALA A 445 1.23 -3.24 29.28
CA ALA A 445 2.62 -3.19 29.77
C ALA A 445 2.79 -3.82 31.16
N ASP A 446 1.84 -3.59 32.07
CA ASP A 446 1.82 -4.21 33.40
C ASP A 446 1.66 -5.73 33.31
N ALA A 447 0.76 -6.20 32.44
CA ALA A 447 0.57 -7.63 32.18
C ALA A 447 1.82 -8.27 31.56
N ILE A 448 2.50 -7.60 30.62
CA ILE A 448 3.76 -8.07 30.03
C ILE A 448 4.88 -8.12 31.07
N THR A 449 4.93 -7.17 32.00
CA THR A 449 5.91 -7.19 33.11
C THR A 449 5.68 -8.38 34.02
N ARG A 450 4.42 -8.64 34.40
CA ARG A 450 4.04 -9.85 35.15
C ARG A 450 4.31 -11.14 34.38
N LEU A 451 4.11 -11.14 33.07
CA LEU A 451 4.40 -12.29 32.22
C LEU A 451 5.89 -12.62 32.25
N ARG A 452 6.78 -11.62 32.13
CA ARG A 452 8.23 -11.85 32.24
C ARG A 452 8.61 -12.48 33.58
N GLN A 453 8.09 -11.95 34.68
CA GLN A 453 8.31 -12.53 36.01
C GLN A 453 7.80 -13.98 36.08
N ALA A 454 6.60 -14.25 35.57
CA ALA A 454 6.04 -15.59 35.52
C ALA A 454 6.87 -16.56 34.66
N LEU A 455 7.45 -16.10 33.56
CA LEU A 455 8.35 -16.89 32.71
C LEU A 455 9.66 -17.22 33.42
N ASP A 456 10.27 -16.23 34.10
CA ASP A 456 11.50 -16.41 34.88
C ASP A 456 11.30 -17.40 36.03
N GLU A 457 10.15 -17.33 36.70
CA GLU A 457 9.74 -18.22 37.79
C GLU A 457 9.18 -19.57 37.31
N ARG A 458 9.00 -19.76 35.99
CA ARG A 458 8.34 -20.92 35.38
C ARG A 458 6.94 -21.20 35.96
N SER A 459 6.22 -20.12 36.25
CA SER A 459 4.88 -20.16 36.84
C SER A 459 3.85 -20.72 35.85
N PRO A 460 2.94 -21.60 36.28
CA PRO A 460 1.83 -22.09 35.44
C PRO A 460 0.84 -20.98 35.05
N GLN A 461 0.92 -19.80 35.69
CA GLN A 461 0.07 -18.66 35.37
C GLN A 461 0.54 -17.88 34.13
N ALA A 462 1.70 -18.20 33.57
CA ALA A 462 2.26 -17.47 32.43
C ALA A 462 1.27 -17.39 31.24
N LEU A 463 0.58 -18.48 30.91
CA LEU A 463 -0.42 -18.47 29.84
C LEU A 463 -1.60 -17.54 30.16
N ALA A 464 -2.14 -17.59 31.38
CA ALA A 464 -3.26 -16.74 31.78
C ALA A 464 -2.89 -15.24 31.72
N ILE A 465 -1.69 -14.88 32.17
CA ILE A 465 -1.18 -13.50 32.10
C ILE A 465 -0.93 -13.08 30.65
N ALA A 466 -0.42 -13.99 29.81
CA ALA A 466 -0.24 -13.72 28.38
C ALA A 466 -1.58 -13.45 27.68
N VAL A 467 -2.63 -14.21 27.99
CA VAL A 467 -3.99 -13.99 27.46
C VAL A 467 -4.60 -12.68 27.97
N GLU A 468 -4.33 -12.30 29.23
CA GLU A 468 -4.73 -11.00 29.78
C GLU A 468 -4.11 -9.85 28.99
N ALA A 469 -2.79 -9.88 28.76
CA ALA A 469 -2.10 -8.89 27.94
C ALA A 469 -2.65 -8.83 26.50
N GLN A 470 -2.97 -10.00 25.92
CA GLN A 470 -3.57 -10.08 24.58
C GLN A 470 -4.93 -9.37 24.51
N THR A 471 -5.77 -9.52 25.54
CA THR A 471 -7.06 -8.83 25.64
C THR A 471 -6.89 -7.30 25.60
N HIS A 472 -5.95 -6.75 26.37
CA HIS A 472 -5.70 -5.31 26.38
C HIS A 472 -5.16 -4.78 25.04
N LEU A 473 -4.28 -5.55 24.38
CA LEU A 473 -3.80 -5.22 23.05
C LEU A 473 -4.91 -5.26 22.00
N GLU A 474 -5.85 -6.19 22.12
CA GLU A 474 -7.01 -6.26 21.23
C GLU A 474 -7.97 -5.07 21.43
N GLU A 475 -8.26 -4.69 22.67
CA GLU A 475 -9.04 -3.49 22.96
C GLU A 475 -8.35 -2.22 22.42
N LEU A 476 -7.02 -2.13 22.56
CA LEU A 476 -6.24 -1.03 22.01
C LEU A 476 -6.33 -0.99 20.48
N ARG A 477 -6.27 -2.15 19.82
CA ARG A 477 -6.46 -2.28 18.38
C ARG A 477 -7.83 -1.78 17.94
N ARG A 478 -8.90 -2.15 18.64
CA ARG A 478 -10.27 -1.70 18.30
C ARG A 478 -10.47 -0.18 18.35
N LEU A 479 -9.61 0.57 19.05
CA LEU A 479 -9.66 2.04 19.05
C LEU A 479 -9.09 2.69 17.77
N TYR A 480 -8.18 2.00 17.08
CA TYR A 480 -7.44 2.56 15.93
C TYR A 480 -7.80 1.91 14.59
N PHE A 481 -8.48 0.77 14.62
CA PHE A 481 -8.91 0.03 13.45
C PHE A 481 -10.43 0.07 13.35
N SER A 482 -10.94 0.46 12.18
CA SER A 482 -12.38 0.48 11.92
C SER A 482 -12.95 -0.93 11.88
N ILE A 483 -14.25 -1.07 12.15
CA ILE A 483 -14.94 -2.36 12.04
C ILE A 483 -14.80 -2.94 10.62
N VAL A 484 -14.80 -2.08 9.60
CA VAL A 484 -14.60 -2.49 8.20
C VAL A 484 -13.22 -3.12 7.97
N GLU A 485 -12.19 -2.63 8.66
CA GLU A 485 -10.84 -3.20 8.55
C GLU A 485 -10.71 -4.52 9.29
N HIS A 486 -11.34 -4.66 10.46
CA HIS A 486 -11.46 -5.94 11.14
C HIS A 486 -12.26 -6.96 10.32
N LEU A 487 -13.31 -6.53 9.63
CA LEU A 487 -14.07 -7.35 8.69
C LEU A 487 -13.24 -7.82 7.50
N LYS A 488 -12.48 -6.90 6.87
CA LYS A 488 -11.58 -7.23 5.75
C LYS A 488 -10.51 -8.22 6.16
N GLU A 489 -9.96 -8.06 7.35
CA GLU A 489 -8.99 -9.01 7.89
C GLU A 489 -9.63 -10.37 8.18
N LEU A 490 -10.80 -10.41 8.81
CA LEU A 490 -11.52 -11.67 9.05
C LEU A 490 -11.82 -12.39 7.73
N HIS A 491 -12.26 -11.65 6.71
CA HIS A 491 -12.49 -12.16 5.36
C HIS A 491 -11.21 -12.74 4.74
N GLN A 492 -10.09 -12.02 4.81
CA GLN A 492 -8.81 -12.51 4.29
C GLN A 492 -8.38 -13.78 5.01
N ARG A 493 -8.38 -13.78 6.35
CA ARG A 493 -7.97 -14.94 7.13
C ARG A 493 -8.89 -16.14 6.84
N GLN A 494 -10.20 -15.93 6.69
CA GLN A 494 -11.14 -17.00 6.35
C GLN A 494 -10.84 -17.60 4.97
N SER A 495 -10.42 -16.75 4.01
CA SER A 495 -9.97 -17.19 2.68
C SER A 495 -8.70 -18.05 2.78
N GLU A 496 -7.72 -17.64 3.58
CA GLU A 496 -6.50 -18.42 3.82
C GLU A 496 -6.79 -19.77 4.50
N THR A 497 -7.74 -19.80 5.45
CA THR A 497 -8.17 -21.05 6.10
C THR A 497 -8.84 -21.97 5.08
N ARG A 498 -9.74 -21.45 4.22
CA ARG A 498 -10.35 -22.21 3.13
C ARG A 498 -9.32 -22.82 2.18
N ASP A 499 -8.35 -22.04 1.74
CA ASP A 499 -7.31 -22.52 0.83
C ASP A 499 -6.51 -23.67 1.47
N ARG A 500 -6.23 -23.58 2.77
CA ARG A 500 -5.57 -24.65 3.53
C ARG A 500 -6.46 -25.87 3.75
N THR A 501 -7.77 -25.69 3.92
CA THR A 501 -8.74 -26.80 3.98
C THR A 501 -8.81 -27.54 2.65
N ALA A 502 -8.82 -26.81 1.53
CA ALA A 502 -8.76 -27.39 0.19
C ALA A 502 -7.44 -28.12 -0.07
N GLU A 503 -6.31 -27.56 0.36
CA GLU A 503 -5.00 -28.22 0.31
C GLU A 503 -5.02 -29.51 1.16
N ALA A 504 -5.57 -29.46 2.37
CA ALA A 504 -5.68 -30.62 3.24
C ALA A 504 -6.56 -31.73 2.64
N ASP A 505 -7.62 -31.40 1.91
CA ASP A 505 -8.45 -32.41 1.23
C ASP A 505 -7.69 -33.19 0.16
N SER A 506 -6.66 -32.57 -0.44
CA SER A 506 -5.80 -33.21 -1.43
C SER A 506 -4.70 -34.11 -0.84
N LYS A 507 -4.53 -34.11 0.49
CA LYS A 507 -3.55 -34.97 1.20
C LYS A 507 -4.05 -36.41 1.35
N ASP A 508 -3.14 -37.31 1.69
CA ASP A 508 -3.47 -38.69 2.04
C ASP A 508 -4.20 -38.76 3.39
N ASP A 509 -4.96 -39.84 3.61
CA ASP A 509 -5.86 -39.97 4.77
C ASP A 509 -5.11 -39.84 6.12
N ALA A 510 -3.85 -40.26 6.18
CA ALA A 510 -3.00 -40.14 7.37
C ALA A 510 -2.67 -38.67 7.73
N GLY A 511 -2.57 -37.79 6.74
CA GLY A 511 -2.33 -36.35 6.93
C GLY A 511 -3.60 -35.52 7.16
N LYS A 512 -4.78 -36.04 6.77
CA LYS A 512 -6.06 -35.30 6.84
C LYS A 512 -6.53 -35.04 8.27
N GLY A 513 -6.47 -36.04 9.16
CA GLY A 513 -6.94 -35.88 10.54
C GLY A 513 -6.20 -34.79 11.32
N PRO A 514 -4.85 -34.82 11.40
CA PRO A 514 -4.08 -33.76 12.06
C PRO A 514 -4.27 -32.38 11.43
N ALA A 515 -4.39 -32.30 10.10
CA ALA A 515 -4.66 -31.04 9.40
C ALA A 515 -6.05 -30.49 9.76
N ALA A 516 -7.07 -31.34 9.79
CA ALA A 516 -8.43 -30.96 10.15
C ALA A 516 -8.52 -30.39 11.58
N GLY A 517 -7.79 -30.95 12.55
CA GLY A 517 -7.77 -30.43 13.93
C GLY A 517 -7.14 -29.03 14.06
N GLN A 518 -6.07 -28.77 13.30
CA GLN A 518 -5.46 -27.42 13.26
C GLN A 518 -6.39 -26.40 12.59
N LEU A 519 -7.09 -26.81 11.53
CA LEU A 519 -8.05 -25.98 10.83
C LEU A 519 -9.28 -25.69 11.69
N GLU A 520 -9.75 -26.67 12.46
CA GLU A 520 -10.87 -26.51 13.40
C GLU A 520 -10.55 -25.44 14.47
N THR A 521 -9.36 -25.52 15.07
CA THR A 521 -8.90 -24.53 16.05
C THR A 521 -8.90 -23.12 15.46
N ARG A 522 -8.36 -22.98 14.23
CA ARG A 522 -8.40 -21.69 13.52
C ARG A 522 -9.83 -21.24 13.28
N GLN A 523 -10.70 -22.12 12.78
CA GLN A 523 -12.10 -21.82 12.49
C GLN A 523 -12.82 -21.24 13.72
N ARG A 524 -12.56 -21.78 14.91
CA ARG A 524 -13.08 -21.22 16.17
C ARG A 524 -12.53 -19.83 16.50
N GLU A 525 -11.27 -19.53 16.19
CA GLU A 525 -10.71 -18.17 16.34
C GLU A 525 -11.41 -17.16 15.40
N HIS A 526 -11.76 -17.58 14.18
CA HIS A 526 -12.54 -16.75 13.25
C HIS A 526 -13.93 -16.44 13.81
N ILE A 527 -14.61 -17.45 14.37
CA ILE A 527 -15.93 -17.29 15.01
C ILE A 527 -15.86 -16.27 16.15
N ALA A 528 -14.92 -16.41 17.08
CA ALA A 528 -14.77 -15.47 18.20
C ALA A 528 -14.51 -14.02 17.71
N THR A 529 -13.72 -13.87 16.65
CA THR A 529 -13.48 -12.56 16.02
C THR A 529 -14.75 -12.00 15.39
N GLY A 530 -15.50 -12.82 14.66
CA GLY A 530 -16.75 -12.42 14.01
C GLY A 530 -17.85 -12.06 15.01
N GLU A 531 -17.95 -12.74 16.16
CA GLU A 531 -18.89 -12.40 17.24
C GLU A 531 -18.60 -11.01 17.80
N ALA A 532 -17.32 -10.69 18.02
CA ALA A 532 -16.91 -9.38 18.48
C ALA A 532 -17.27 -8.27 17.45
N ILE A 533 -17.08 -8.55 16.16
CA ILE A 533 -17.44 -7.65 15.07
C ILE A 533 -18.96 -7.44 15.01
N ALA A 534 -19.74 -8.52 15.03
CA ALA A 534 -21.21 -8.44 14.99
C ALA A 534 -21.75 -7.60 16.16
N LYS A 535 -21.26 -7.85 17.38
CA LYS A 535 -21.63 -7.08 18.57
C LYS A 535 -21.24 -5.61 18.46
N ALA A 536 -20.09 -5.31 17.87
CA ALA A 536 -19.65 -3.93 17.66
C ALA A 536 -20.53 -3.21 16.62
N LEU A 537 -20.91 -3.88 15.53
CA LEU A 537 -21.83 -3.35 14.52
C LEU A 537 -23.22 -3.08 15.12
N GLU A 538 -23.74 -4.01 15.92
CA GLU A 538 -25.02 -3.84 16.63
C GLU A 538 -24.97 -2.67 17.60
N GLY A 539 -23.90 -2.55 18.40
CA GLY A 539 -23.72 -1.40 19.29
C GLY A 539 -23.64 -0.07 18.55
N GLN A 540 -23.00 -0.03 17.38
CA GLN A 540 -22.99 1.18 16.53
C GLN A 540 -24.35 1.45 15.89
N ALA A 541 -25.08 0.41 15.48
CA ALA A 541 -26.44 0.53 14.94
C ALA A 541 -27.41 1.09 15.99
N ASP A 542 -27.35 0.59 17.22
CA ASP A 542 -28.16 1.06 18.34
C ASP A 542 -27.85 2.52 18.69
N ALA A 543 -26.56 2.88 18.73
CA ALA A 543 -26.13 4.25 18.99
C ALA A 543 -26.59 5.22 17.89
N ALA A 544 -26.50 4.81 16.62
CA ALA A 544 -26.98 5.59 15.49
C ALA A 544 -28.52 5.70 15.46
N GLY A 545 -29.22 4.64 15.84
CA GLY A 545 -30.69 4.61 15.91
C GLY A 545 -31.29 5.46 17.03
N GLN A 546 -30.50 5.79 18.05
CA GLN A 546 -30.90 6.73 19.12
C GLN A 546 -30.80 8.21 18.70
N ALA A 547 -30.10 8.51 17.60
CA ALA A 547 -30.01 9.87 17.09
C ALA A 547 -31.30 10.25 16.34
N GLN A 548 -31.83 11.46 16.59
CA GLN A 548 -33.03 11.99 15.91
C GLN A 548 -32.73 12.53 14.50
N ASP A 549 -31.75 11.95 13.79
CA ASP A 549 -31.31 12.37 12.45
C ASP A 549 -31.67 11.28 11.41
N PRO A 550 -32.38 11.60 10.32
CA PRO A 550 -32.66 10.68 9.22
C PRO A 550 -31.41 9.98 8.65
N LYS A 551 -30.26 10.68 8.59
CA LYS A 551 -29.00 10.08 8.11
C LYS A 551 -28.42 9.08 9.09
N ALA A 552 -28.62 9.31 10.39
CA ALA A 552 -28.22 8.36 11.42
C ALA A 552 -29.12 7.12 11.42
N ALA A 553 -30.40 7.25 11.08
CA ALA A 553 -31.30 6.11 10.89
C ALA A 553 -30.89 5.23 9.70
N GLU A 554 -30.51 5.82 8.57
CA GLU A 554 -29.98 5.07 7.41
C GLU A 554 -28.64 4.38 7.75
N GLN A 555 -27.78 5.07 8.50
CA GLN A 555 -26.53 4.48 8.98
C GLN A 555 -26.76 3.33 9.98
N ALA A 556 -27.74 3.46 10.87
CA ALA A 556 -28.15 2.41 11.80
C ALA A 556 -28.67 1.18 11.04
N GLU A 557 -29.44 1.38 9.97
CA GLU A 557 -29.93 0.29 9.13
C GLU A 557 -28.78 -0.44 8.41
N LYS A 558 -27.84 0.30 7.80
CA LYS A 558 -26.66 -0.29 7.14
C LYS A 558 -25.80 -1.10 8.12
N LEU A 559 -25.56 -0.56 9.32
CA LEU A 559 -24.82 -1.24 10.37
C LEU A 559 -25.56 -2.50 10.86
N GLY A 560 -26.88 -2.44 11.02
CA GLY A 560 -27.71 -3.59 11.40
C GLY A 560 -27.75 -4.68 10.32
N GLN A 561 -27.82 -4.31 9.04
CA GLN A 561 -27.74 -5.24 7.91
C GLN A 561 -26.36 -5.90 7.84
N ALA A 562 -25.29 -5.12 8.00
CA ALA A 562 -23.93 -5.67 8.05
C ALA A 562 -23.74 -6.64 9.22
N ALA A 563 -24.28 -6.33 10.41
CA ALA A 563 -24.27 -7.25 11.55
C ALA A 563 -25.02 -8.56 11.23
N GLY A 564 -26.15 -8.47 10.52
CA GLY A 564 -26.90 -9.63 10.04
C GLY A 564 -26.09 -10.52 9.09
N GLU A 565 -25.37 -9.95 8.14
CA GLU A 565 -24.48 -10.70 7.25
C GLU A 565 -23.32 -11.34 8.01
N VAL A 566 -22.71 -10.64 8.97
CA VAL A 566 -21.67 -11.24 9.83
C VAL A 566 -22.22 -12.42 10.64
N ARG A 567 -23.46 -12.36 11.14
CA ARG A 567 -24.09 -13.51 11.83
C ARG A 567 -24.32 -14.70 10.90
N LYS A 568 -24.67 -14.48 9.64
CA LYS A 568 -24.77 -15.58 8.66
C LYS A 568 -23.41 -16.18 8.36
N ALA A 569 -22.37 -15.35 8.26
CA ALA A 569 -21.00 -15.83 8.13
C ALA A 569 -20.61 -16.70 9.34
N LEU A 570 -20.92 -16.25 10.56
CA LEU A 570 -20.66 -17.01 11.79
C LEU A 570 -21.33 -18.39 11.81
N MET A 571 -22.58 -18.51 11.33
CA MET A 571 -23.25 -19.80 11.22
C MET A 571 -22.49 -20.75 10.26
N ALA A 572 -22.10 -20.25 9.09
CA ALA A 572 -21.34 -21.05 8.13
C ALA A 572 -19.93 -21.42 8.64
N MET A 573 -19.31 -20.54 9.43
CA MET A 573 -18.05 -20.83 10.12
C MET A 573 -18.20 -21.91 11.19
N ASP A 574 -19.32 -21.90 11.94
CA ASP A 574 -19.63 -22.91 12.97
C ASP A 574 -19.92 -24.28 12.34
N ASP A 575 -20.65 -24.30 11.22
CA ASP A 575 -20.87 -25.50 10.41
C ASP A 575 -19.53 -26.08 9.93
N ALA A 576 -18.62 -25.22 9.42
CA ALA A 576 -17.27 -25.62 9.02
C ALA A 576 -16.43 -26.17 10.19
N ALA A 577 -16.47 -25.51 11.35
CA ALA A 577 -15.76 -25.98 12.55
C ALA A 577 -16.30 -27.35 13.01
N THR A 578 -17.62 -27.54 12.99
CA THR A 578 -18.27 -28.81 13.33
C THR A 578 -17.91 -29.92 12.35
N ALA A 579 -17.88 -29.62 11.04
CA ALA A 579 -17.46 -30.55 10.01
C ALA A 579 -15.98 -30.96 10.16
N LEU A 580 -15.09 -30.01 10.49
CA LEU A 580 -13.68 -30.29 10.76
C LEU A 580 -13.51 -31.16 12.01
N ALA A 581 -14.21 -30.86 13.10
CA ALA A 581 -14.19 -31.69 14.31
C ALA A 581 -14.68 -33.13 14.04
N THR A 582 -15.72 -33.28 13.21
CA THR A 582 -16.21 -34.59 12.78
C THR A 582 -15.18 -35.32 11.93
N ALA A 583 -14.53 -34.62 11.00
CA ALA A 583 -13.49 -35.19 10.14
C ALA A 583 -12.28 -35.68 10.95
N VAL A 584 -11.92 -35.01 12.05
CA VAL A 584 -10.86 -35.47 12.97
C VAL A 584 -11.19 -36.83 13.58
N GLU A 585 -12.45 -37.06 13.97
CA GLU A 585 -12.87 -38.33 14.56
C GLU A 585 -13.02 -39.43 13.50
N GLU A 586 -13.60 -39.11 12.35
CA GLU A 586 -13.85 -40.08 11.28
C GLU A 586 -12.57 -40.49 10.53
N ALA A 587 -11.57 -39.61 10.41
CA ALA A 587 -10.27 -39.90 9.81
C ALA A 587 -9.51 -41.02 10.54
N LYS A 588 -9.89 -41.36 11.78
CA LYS A 588 -9.34 -42.50 12.53
C LYS A 588 -9.87 -43.85 12.05
N ALA A 589 -10.99 -43.87 11.34
CA ALA A 589 -11.72 -45.08 10.96
C ALA A 589 -11.96 -45.23 9.44
N ALA A 590 -12.04 -44.13 8.69
CA ALA A 590 -12.31 -44.12 7.26
C ALA A 590 -11.70 -42.90 6.55
N SER A 591 -11.67 -42.93 5.22
CA SER A 591 -11.33 -41.75 4.41
C SER A 591 -12.47 -40.73 4.47
N VAL A 592 -12.13 -39.46 4.71
CA VAL A 592 -13.07 -38.34 4.84
C VAL A 592 -12.76 -37.28 3.78
N SER A 593 -13.80 -36.72 3.17
CA SER A 593 -13.67 -35.54 2.31
C SER A 593 -13.93 -34.28 3.11
N LEU A 594 -13.06 -33.28 2.95
CA LEU A 594 -13.22 -31.95 3.54
C LEU A 594 -13.97 -30.98 2.62
N GLN A 595 -14.44 -31.42 1.45
CA GLN A 595 -15.20 -30.57 0.51
C GLN A 595 -16.41 -29.86 1.15
N PRO A 596 -17.23 -30.52 2.01
CA PRO A 596 -18.33 -29.84 2.69
C PRO A 596 -17.87 -28.69 3.61
N THR A 597 -16.68 -28.82 4.20
CA THR A 597 -16.05 -27.75 4.98
C THR A 597 -15.66 -26.59 4.07
N VAL A 598 -14.99 -26.86 2.94
CA VAL A 598 -14.58 -25.84 1.96
C VAL A 598 -15.78 -25.03 1.46
N ASP A 599 -16.93 -25.68 1.24
CA ASP A 599 -18.17 -25.04 0.80
C ASP A 599 -18.77 -24.14 1.89
N SER A 600 -18.72 -24.58 3.15
CA SER A 600 -19.17 -23.80 4.31
C SER A 600 -18.27 -22.59 4.57
N GLU A 601 -16.95 -22.76 4.46
CA GLU A 601 -15.98 -21.66 4.55
C GLU A 601 -16.16 -20.64 3.42
N GLN A 602 -16.47 -21.08 2.19
CA GLN A 602 -16.79 -20.18 1.08
C GLN A 602 -18.07 -19.38 1.36
N THR A 603 -19.11 -20.03 1.90
CA THR A 603 -20.35 -19.36 2.31
C THR A 603 -20.07 -18.27 3.36
N ALA A 604 -19.18 -18.54 4.32
CA ALA A 604 -18.75 -17.53 5.29
C ALA A 604 -18.04 -16.34 4.62
N ILE A 605 -17.15 -16.60 3.66
CA ILE A 605 -16.43 -15.55 2.89
C ILE A 605 -17.41 -14.65 2.16
N ASP A 606 -18.41 -15.23 1.48
CA ASP A 606 -19.40 -14.48 0.71
C ASP A 606 -20.22 -13.53 1.59
N HIS A 607 -20.65 -13.99 2.77
CA HIS A 607 -21.37 -13.16 3.74
C HIS A 607 -20.49 -12.05 4.33
N LEU A 608 -19.22 -12.33 4.61
CA LEU A 608 -18.28 -11.28 5.04
C LEU A 608 -18.05 -10.24 3.93
N ALA A 609 -17.99 -10.65 2.67
CA ALA A 609 -17.85 -9.73 1.54
C ALA A 609 -19.05 -8.80 1.40
N GLU A 610 -20.28 -9.32 1.57
CA GLU A 610 -21.49 -8.49 1.54
C GLU A 610 -21.55 -7.52 2.75
N ALA A 611 -21.15 -7.97 3.95
CA ALA A 611 -21.01 -7.08 5.11
C ALA A 611 -20.01 -5.94 4.86
N ILE A 612 -18.87 -6.24 4.23
CA ILE A 612 -17.87 -5.23 3.86
C ILE A 612 -18.45 -4.23 2.85
N LYS A 613 -19.18 -4.72 1.85
CA LYS A 613 -19.79 -3.90 0.80
C LYS A 613 -20.86 -2.94 1.36
N LEU A 614 -21.69 -3.41 2.30
CA LEU A 614 -22.69 -2.58 2.98
C LEU A 614 -22.08 -1.39 3.76
N LEU A 615 -20.85 -1.56 4.24
CA LEU A 615 -20.15 -0.56 5.06
C LEU A 615 -19.15 0.30 4.27
N GLN A 616 -18.94 0.03 2.98
CA GLN A 616 -18.12 0.87 2.12
C GLN A 616 -18.97 2.00 1.52
N PRO A 617 -18.45 3.24 1.45
CA PRO A 617 -19.15 4.32 0.76
C PRO A 617 -19.34 3.96 -0.72
N PRO A 618 -20.50 4.29 -1.33
CA PRO A 618 -20.73 4.02 -2.75
C PRO A 618 -19.71 4.76 -3.62
N PRO A 619 -19.31 4.19 -4.77
CA PRO A 619 -18.38 4.84 -5.68
C PRO A 619 -18.89 6.23 -6.12
N GLU A 620 -17.98 7.19 -6.28
CA GLU A 620 -18.25 8.63 -6.53
C GLU A 620 -19.18 8.94 -7.73
N GLN A 621 -19.54 7.96 -8.56
CA GLN A 621 -20.48 8.13 -9.67
C GLN A 621 -21.95 8.24 -9.21
N ASP A 622 -22.35 7.54 -8.15
CA ASP A 622 -23.76 7.54 -7.69
C ASP A 622 -24.09 8.79 -6.86
N GLN A 623 -23.12 9.32 -6.09
CA GLN A 623 -23.28 10.55 -5.29
C GLN A 623 -23.55 11.80 -6.15
N LYS A 624 -23.10 11.82 -7.41
CA LYS A 624 -23.38 12.93 -8.34
C LYS A 624 -24.79 12.90 -8.90
N GLN A 625 -25.45 11.73 -8.94
CA GLN A 625 -26.84 11.62 -9.41
C GLN A 625 -27.84 11.96 -8.32
N GLU A 626 -27.61 11.53 -7.08
CA GLU A 626 -28.50 11.88 -5.95
C GLU A 626 -28.45 13.39 -5.62
N GLN A 627 -27.26 14.01 -5.64
CA GLN A 627 -27.16 15.48 -5.46
C GLN A 627 -27.85 16.29 -6.56
N GLN A 628 -27.98 15.74 -7.77
CA GLN A 628 -28.73 16.41 -8.86
C GLN A 628 -30.24 16.26 -8.69
N GLN A 629 -30.72 15.14 -8.16
CA GLN A 629 -32.15 14.96 -7.88
C GLN A 629 -32.64 15.81 -6.71
N ASP A 630 -31.87 15.89 -5.62
CA ASP A 630 -32.24 16.71 -4.46
C ASP A 630 -32.28 18.22 -4.82
N GLN A 631 -31.35 18.68 -5.67
CA GLN A 631 -31.37 20.07 -6.18
C GLN A 631 -32.57 20.36 -7.10
N GLU A 632 -33.03 19.39 -7.89
CA GLU A 632 -34.22 19.56 -8.73
C GLU A 632 -35.52 19.58 -7.90
N GLN A 633 -35.55 18.83 -6.79
CA GLN A 633 -36.71 18.76 -5.90
C GLN A 633 -36.83 20.02 -5.03
N GLU A 634 -35.74 20.52 -4.45
CA GLU A 634 -35.73 21.81 -3.72
C GLU A 634 -36.11 22.99 -4.64
N GLN A 635 -35.71 22.97 -5.91
CA GLN A 635 -36.12 24.00 -6.88
C GLN A 635 -37.59 23.91 -7.28
N GLN A 636 -38.23 22.74 -7.19
CA GLN A 636 -39.68 22.62 -7.40
C GLN A 636 -40.48 23.09 -6.19
N ASP A 637 -40.03 22.81 -4.97
CA ASP A 637 -40.73 23.22 -3.76
C ASP A 637 -40.62 24.73 -3.51
N GLN A 638 -39.46 25.35 -3.79
CA GLN A 638 -39.33 26.83 -3.79
C GLN A 638 -40.23 27.52 -4.83
N LYS A 639 -40.49 26.87 -5.98
CA LYS A 639 -41.41 27.40 -7.00
C LYS A 639 -42.88 27.29 -6.57
N LYS A 640 -43.25 26.29 -5.78
CA LYS A 640 -44.62 26.15 -5.26
C LYS A 640 -44.88 27.11 -4.10
N GLU A 641 -43.92 27.34 -3.21
CA GLU A 641 -44.08 28.32 -2.12
C GLU A 641 -44.12 29.78 -2.63
N GLN A 642 -43.37 30.13 -3.70
CA GLN A 642 -43.47 31.47 -4.29
C GLN A 642 -44.78 31.74 -5.05
N GLN A 643 -45.56 30.71 -5.43
CA GLN A 643 -46.85 30.91 -6.09
C GLN A 643 -48.05 31.02 -5.14
N GLN A 644 -47.92 30.60 -3.87
CA GLN A 644 -49.01 30.74 -2.89
C GLN A 644 -48.88 31.98 -1.98
N GLY A 645 -47.78 32.72 -2.04
CA GLY A 645 -47.46 33.82 -1.12
C GLY A 645 -47.60 35.27 -1.63
N GLN A 646 -48.44 35.59 -2.63
CA GLN A 646 -48.65 36.99 -3.04
C GLN A 646 -50.10 37.48 -2.87
N GLY A 647 -50.41 37.87 -1.63
CA GLY A 647 -51.37 38.93 -1.33
C GLY A 647 -50.63 40.16 -0.79
N GLN A 648 -50.55 41.22 -1.62
CA GLN A 648 -50.28 42.62 -1.28
C GLN A 648 -48.98 42.99 -0.53
N GLN A 649 -48.03 43.64 -1.23
CA GLN A 649 -47.55 45.01 -0.95
C GLN A 649 -46.35 45.38 -1.86
N ALA A 650 -45.98 46.66 -1.86
CA ALA A 650 -45.49 47.42 -3.00
C ALA A 650 -43.95 47.57 -3.16
N GLN A 651 -43.55 47.84 -4.43
CA GLN A 651 -42.27 48.41 -4.96
C GLN A 651 -40.99 47.54 -4.96
N PRO A 652 -39.97 47.80 -5.84
CA PRO A 652 -39.82 48.84 -6.86
C PRO A 652 -39.62 48.32 -8.31
N LYS A 653 -39.86 49.18 -9.31
CA LYS A 653 -39.90 48.86 -10.76
C LYS A 653 -38.56 48.49 -11.44
N ASN A 654 -37.44 48.38 -10.71
CA ASN A 654 -36.12 48.08 -11.31
C ASN A 654 -35.74 46.59 -11.37
N GLN A 655 -36.42 45.69 -10.65
CA GLN A 655 -36.13 44.24 -10.72
C GLN A 655 -36.84 43.51 -11.87
N LYS A 656 -37.97 44.04 -12.38
CA LYS A 656 -38.72 43.38 -13.46
C LYS A 656 -38.05 43.46 -14.83
N LEU A 657 -37.28 44.53 -15.11
CA LEU A 657 -36.47 44.62 -16.33
C LEU A 657 -35.28 43.66 -16.29
N SER A 658 -34.58 43.57 -15.15
CA SER A 658 -33.47 42.63 -14.97
C SER A 658 -33.91 41.16 -15.06
N GLN A 659 -35.08 40.78 -14.52
CA GLN A 659 -35.60 39.42 -14.65
C GLN A 659 -36.11 39.09 -16.06
N GLN A 660 -36.73 40.04 -16.78
CA GLN A 660 -37.10 39.82 -18.17
C GLN A 660 -35.88 39.76 -19.11
N GLU A 661 -34.84 40.54 -18.84
CA GLU A 661 -33.56 40.46 -19.58
C GLU A 661 -32.80 39.18 -19.28
N ALA A 662 -32.80 38.72 -18.02
CA ALA A 662 -32.24 37.43 -17.63
C ALA A 662 -33.02 36.25 -18.24
N GLN A 663 -34.36 36.32 -18.28
CA GLN A 663 -35.19 35.31 -18.94
C GLN A 663 -34.99 35.31 -20.46
N ARG A 664 -34.87 36.48 -21.10
CA ARG A 664 -34.52 36.57 -22.52
C ARG A 664 -33.12 36.04 -22.81
N ARG A 665 -32.14 36.29 -21.92
CA ARG A 665 -30.79 35.69 -22.03
C ARG A 665 -30.83 34.18 -21.84
N LEU A 666 -31.61 33.66 -20.90
CA LEU A 666 -31.74 32.22 -20.67
C LEU A 666 -32.52 31.50 -21.79
N GLN A 667 -33.49 32.16 -22.42
CA GLN A 667 -34.14 31.68 -23.64
C GLN A 667 -33.16 31.72 -24.82
N ALA A 668 -32.41 32.81 -25.00
CA ALA A 668 -31.39 32.90 -26.03
C ALA A 668 -30.26 31.87 -25.84
N ILE A 669 -29.91 31.53 -24.59
CA ILE A 669 -28.94 30.46 -24.28
C ILE A 669 -29.53 29.09 -24.62
N ARG A 670 -30.79 28.81 -24.24
CA ARG A 670 -31.46 27.54 -24.58
C ARG A 670 -31.68 27.36 -26.07
N GLU A 671 -32.04 28.43 -26.78
CA GLU A 671 -32.15 28.42 -28.24
C GLU A 671 -30.78 28.20 -28.88
N ARG A 672 -29.74 28.92 -28.45
CA ARG A 672 -28.35 28.75 -28.93
C ARG A 672 -27.74 27.40 -28.54
N GLU A 673 -28.24 26.74 -27.51
CA GLU A 673 -27.83 25.40 -27.09
C GLU A 673 -28.60 24.29 -27.83
N ALA A 674 -29.87 24.53 -28.15
CA ALA A 674 -30.64 23.70 -29.08
C ALA A 674 -30.11 23.82 -30.52
N GLU A 675 -29.64 25.00 -30.91
CA GLU A 675 -28.97 25.27 -32.19
C GLU A 675 -27.61 24.56 -32.23
N ARG A 676 -26.79 24.67 -31.16
CA ARG A 676 -25.53 23.91 -31.02
C ARG A 676 -25.72 22.39 -30.94
N ARG A 677 -26.85 21.89 -30.41
CA ARG A 677 -27.18 20.46 -30.46
C ARG A 677 -27.58 20.00 -31.87
N LYS A 678 -28.21 20.87 -32.67
CA LYS A 678 -28.48 20.61 -34.09
C LYS A 678 -27.20 20.71 -34.93
N GLU A 679 -26.31 21.66 -34.66
CA GLU A 679 -24.97 21.77 -35.28
C GLU A 679 -24.03 20.63 -34.88
N ARG A 680 -24.16 20.04 -33.67
CA ARG A 680 -23.41 18.82 -33.31
C ARG A 680 -23.88 17.56 -34.02
N GLN A 681 -25.09 17.56 -34.58
CA GLN A 681 -25.63 16.45 -35.37
C GLN A 681 -25.46 16.64 -36.89
N GLN A 682 -25.14 17.85 -37.34
CA GLN A 682 -24.90 18.16 -38.73
C GLN A 682 -23.73 19.14 -38.83
N VAL A 683 -22.66 18.69 -39.51
CA VAL A 683 -21.62 19.48 -40.22
C VAL A 683 -20.19 19.21 -39.74
N PRO A 684 -19.24 19.10 -40.71
CA PRO A 684 -18.00 18.34 -40.65
C PRO A 684 -16.80 19.15 -40.16
N THR A 685 -15.67 18.44 -40.07
CA THR A 685 -14.32 18.97 -39.85
C THR A 685 -13.99 20.10 -40.82
N ASP A 686 -13.82 21.32 -40.29
CA ASP A 686 -13.12 22.42 -40.95
C ASP A 686 -11.79 22.73 -40.24
N PRO A 687 -10.72 23.04 -41.00
CA PRO A 687 -9.37 23.20 -40.49
C PRO A 687 -9.10 24.63 -39.98
N VAL A 688 -8.11 24.75 -39.09
CA VAL A 688 -7.58 26.03 -38.62
C VAL A 688 -6.96 26.81 -39.79
N GLU A 689 -7.47 28.01 -40.06
CA GLU A 689 -6.89 28.91 -41.05
C GLU A 689 -5.49 29.35 -40.61
N LYS A 690 -4.52 29.11 -41.49
CA LYS A 690 -3.22 29.74 -41.44
C LYS A 690 -3.40 31.19 -41.87
N ASP A 691 -3.14 32.11 -40.96
CA ASP A 691 -2.48 33.35 -41.34
C ASP A 691 -1.14 33.39 -40.60
N TRP A 692 -0.10 33.62 -41.40
CA TRP A 692 1.36 33.63 -41.16
C TRP A 692 2.06 32.30 -40.79
#